data_AF-A0A813I0E4-F1
#
_entry.id   AF-A0A813I0E4-F1
#
_cell.length_a   1.000
_cell.length_b   1.000
_cell.length_c   1.000
_cell.angle_alpha   90.00
_cell.angle_beta   90.00
_cell.angle_gamma   90.00
#
_symmetry.space_group_name_H-M   'P 1'
#
loop_
_entity.id
_entity.type
_entity.pdbx_description
1 polymer ?
#
loop_
_entity_poly.entity_id
_entity_poly.type
_entity_poly.pdbx_seq_one_letter_code
_entity_poly.pdbx_strand_id
1 'polypeptide(L)'
;MKPIAFSYAVTCYVRYAVEATVPPEVVAEAKKPVSFGLVMTMPFEDYSASKDAYDAQLIAELSSAVTIPQELVHIKFSEAGRGGVVFGISFYMEPRCLQNLGNEVELLSFGINTKEGCNLVAPVEYMNELQVQLSDSKSALFYRSDLDLLLKVGGRMVPSIICFMILLQLRFNHYNGLESKPCLNATSSQNARKLRQLCSSKPTMTCDGIWAQNLDIYCKHFVFVMDVWHLGFLAFICLAECVVGVSDSKTPEYFELYFDQALDHFDASSRQSWPERYLLQNASWDGRMKGLPEGCKGPILLYAGNEGSIEDFWDGNGFMIDVLAPRWGGLLVFPEQRFYGRSLPCGNASLEPDCLRYLSTAQVLEDYVELVRVLRAELPGAANCPVIAFGGSYGGTLAALLRATRPAVFAGALAASSELGYYDLKSWAGHGVDGFAFEDVVLQTFSQQPDGSHDCIAAITDAQDSIKSWLHGANGENPGRLSALSTAFGVCAANALGSAEDRAALFTYALEGLPQQDYPYAIGPLPGHPVRAVCQQLVHARAFGEKTEGIAGFEGMPSLVKAAAAVTRLAMGFANSSSCIPEQGPGGPGNTPGDGPGPDAWGWQSCTEALHSFSARGLRNYTFDYQTSEALCAKIWNHTAVLDTGLIASRFGGFDLADGSSGVQRIIWSHGTLDPWHGWFRKMKEPPSVSQIYHILMRDAAHHLDLKTPNLSDPPDVTRARAREMAIIEGWILEAGQASIDEHFLI
;
A
#
# COMPACT_ATOMS: atom_id res chain seq x y z
N MET A 1 47.72 7.15 28.96
CA MET A 1 47.90 5.68 28.91
C MET A 1 48.00 5.23 27.44
N LYS A 2 48.23 3.94 27.15
CA LYS A 2 47.95 3.39 25.80
C LYS A 2 46.43 3.27 25.61
N PRO A 3 45.89 3.30 24.38
CA PRO A 3 44.54 2.81 24.10
C PRO A 3 44.44 1.34 24.50
N ILE A 4 43.41 0.96 25.26
CA ILE A 4 43.13 -0.43 25.62
C ILE A 4 42.12 -0.96 24.59
N ALA A 5 42.43 -2.11 23.97
CA ALA A 5 41.56 -2.73 22.99
C ALA A 5 40.48 -3.56 23.69
N PHE A 6 39.21 -3.19 23.50
CA PHE A 6 38.07 -3.94 24.03
C PHE A 6 37.74 -5.14 23.13
N SER A 7 37.32 -6.24 23.76
CA SER A 7 36.66 -7.36 23.08
C SER A 7 35.27 -7.52 23.68
N TYR A 8 34.23 -7.15 22.93
CA TYR A 8 32.86 -7.14 23.43
C TYR A 8 32.11 -8.42 23.05
N ALA A 9 31.74 -9.20 24.06
CA ALA A 9 30.52 -9.98 24.03
C ALA A 9 29.51 -9.30 24.96
N VAL A 10 28.40 -8.82 24.39
CA VAL A 10 27.26 -8.24 25.12
C VAL A 10 26.12 -9.25 25.04
N THR A 11 25.44 -9.48 26.15
CA THR A 11 24.18 -10.23 26.16
C THR A 11 23.23 -9.59 27.16
N CYS A 12 22.14 -9.04 26.65
CA CYS A 12 21.13 -8.37 27.46
C CYS A 12 20.17 -9.41 28.05
N TYR A 13 19.91 -9.34 29.35
CA TYR A 13 18.82 -10.07 30.00
C TYR A 13 18.10 -9.16 30.98
N VAL A 14 16.77 -9.10 30.88
CA VAL A 14 15.93 -8.38 31.84
C VAL A 14 15.52 -9.33 32.95
N ARG A 15 15.86 -9.01 34.21
CA ARG A 15 15.36 -9.71 35.40
C ARG A 15 14.51 -8.76 36.23
N TYR A 16 13.20 -8.89 36.11
CA TYR A 16 12.27 -8.27 37.07
C TYR A 16 12.12 -9.14 38.32
N ALA A 17 12.69 -8.70 39.43
CA ALA A 17 12.42 -9.26 40.76
C ALA A 17 11.26 -8.48 41.40
N VAL A 18 10.02 -8.89 41.10
CA VAL A 18 8.81 -8.20 41.59
C VAL A 18 8.37 -8.73 42.96
N GLU A 19 9.14 -8.42 44.01
CA GLU A 19 8.64 -8.42 45.39
C GLU A 19 8.19 -7.01 45.77
N ALA A 20 7.02 -6.61 45.27
CA ALA A 20 6.42 -5.31 45.60
C ALA A 20 4.88 -5.32 45.45
N THR A 21 4.17 -5.87 46.45
CA THR A 21 2.78 -5.46 46.69
C THR A 21 2.77 -3.99 47.12
N VAL A 22 2.33 -3.09 46.23
CA VAL A 22 2.24 -1.65 46.51
C VAL A 22 0.87 -1.35 47.14
N PRO A 23 0.81 -0.83 48.39
CA PRO A 23 -0.46 -0.43 49.00
C PRO A 23 -1.12 0.75 48.27
N PRO A 24 -2.44 0.97 48.40
CA PRO A 24 -3.16 2.01 47.65
C PRO A 24 -2.77 3.46 47.94
N GLU A 25 -1.97 3.71 48.99
CA GLU A 25 -1.63 5.04 49.49
C GLU A 25 -0.11 5.26 49.48
N VAL A 26 0.41 5.93 48.43
CA VAL A 26 1.79 6.44 48.39
C VAL A 26 1.78 7.87 47.86
N VAL A 27 2.30 8.80 48.66
CA VAL A 27 2.35 10.24 48.35
C VAL A 27 3.26 10.53 47.14
N ALA A 28 2.88 11.50 46.33
CA ALA A 28 3.36 11.68 44.94
C ALA A 28 4.83 12.13 44.76
N GLU A 29 5.62 12.29 45.84
CA GLU A 29 6.91 13.00 45.81
C GLU A 29 8.14 12.07 45.88
N ALA A 30 7.96 10.76 46.12
CA ALA A 30 9.06 9.80 46.23
C ALA A 30 9.44 9.19 44.86
N LYS A 31 10.50 9.71 44.21
CA LYS A 31 11.12 9.07 43.02
C LYS A 31 11.53 7.63 43.32
N LYS A 32 11.16 6.68 42.45
CA LYS A 32 11.49 5.26 42.62
C LYS A 32 12.60 4.83 41.64
N PRO A 33 13.58 4.02 42.07
CA PRO A 33 14.63 3.52 41.20
C PRO A 33 14.12 2.38 40.30
N VAL A 34 14.24 2.55 38.99
CA VAL A 34 14.12 1.48 37.99
C VAL A 34 15.53 0.99 37.69
N SER A 35 15.75 -0.33 37.60
CA SER A 35 17.09 -0.91 37.45
C SER A 35 17.16 -1.92 36.30
N PHE A 36 18.17 -1.78 35.45
CA PHE A 36 18.44 -2.65 34.31
C PHE A 36 19.87 -3.22 34.41
N GLY A 37 20.08 -4.46 33.98
CA GLY A 37 21.40 -5.11 34.03
C GLY A 37 22.14 -4.99 32.70
N LEU A 38 23.35 -4.42 32.72
CA LEU A 38 24.26 -4.36 31.58
C LEU A 38 25.50 -5.24 31.86
N VAL A 39 25.70 -6.28 31.06
CA VAL A 39 26.86 -7.17 31.19
C VAL A 39 27.96 -6.74 30.22
N MET A 40 29.13 -6.39 30.75
CA MET A 40 30.31 -6.01 29.94
C MET A 40 31.51 -6.88 30.30
N THR A 41 31.96 -7.67 29.34
CA THR A 41 33.02 -8.67 29.58
C THR A 41 34.41 -8.00 29.53
N MET A 42 34.88 -7.50 30.67
CA MET A 42 36.24 -6.98 30.86
C MET A 42 36.91 -7.55 32.13
N PRO A 43 38.25 -7.61 32.21
CA PRO A 43 38.95 -8.03 33.42
C PRO A 43 38.65 -7.10 34.60
N PHE A 44 38.34 -7.69 35.77
CA PHE A 44 38.06 -6.93 36.99
C PHE A 44 39.25 -6.08 37.46
N GLU A 45 40.48 -6.57 37.23
CA GLU A 45 41.72 -5.88 37.62
C GLU A 45 41.87 -4.55 36.86
N ASP A 46 41.72 -4.55 35.53
CA ASP A 46 41.77 -3.35 34.68
C ASP A 46 40.69 -2.32 35.07
N TYR A 47 39.45 -2.78 35.31
CA TYR A 47 38.37 -1.92 35.79
C TYR A 47 38.70 -1.31 37.16
N SER A 48 39.18 -2.11 38.11
CA SER A 48 39.49 -1.64 39.46
C SER A 48 40.58 -0.56 39.49
N ALA A 49 41.52 -0.61 38.53
CA ALA A 49 42.64 0.32 38.45
C ALA A 49 42.28 1.73 37.96
N SER A 50 41.09 1.93 37.35
CA SER A 50 40.63 3.24 36.83
C SER A 50 39.11 3.45 36.98
N LYS A 51 38.48 2.80 37.98
CA LYS A 51 37.02 2.72 38.15
C LYS A 51 36.28 4.03 37.95
N ASP A 52 36.69 5.11 38.62
CA ASP A 52 35.96 6.38 38.60
C ASP A 52 35.96 7.04 37.21
N ALA A 53 37.01 6.80 36.41
CA ALA A 53 37.09 7.27 35.02
C ALA A 53 36.21 6.42 34.08
N TYR A 54 36.19 5.09 34.28
CA TYR A 54 35.31 4.19 33.54
C TYR A 54 33.83 4.46 33.81
N ASP A 55 33.46 4.63 35.08
CA ASP A 55 32.08 4.92 35.48
C ASP A 55 31.62 6.28 34.94
N ALA A 56 32.47 7.32 35.00
CA ALA A 56 32.18 8.63 34.45
C ALA A 56 32.03 8.62 32.92
N GLN A 57 32.90 7.91 32.20
CA GLN A 57 32.78 7.75 30.75
C GLN A 57 31.51 6.97 30.38
N LEU A 58 31.21 5.87 31.08
CA LEU A 58 30.00 5.07 30.83
C LEU A 58 28.72 5.86 31.11
N ILE A 59 28.68 6.68 32.17
CA ILE A 59 27.56 7.59 32.45
C ILE A 59 27.41 8.63 31.35
N ALA A 60 28.50 9.23 30.87
CA ALA A 60 28.46 10.23 29.81
C ALA A 60 28.00 9.64 28.46
N GLU A 61 28.51 8.47 28.07
CA GLU A 61 28.11 7.77 26.85
C GLU A 61 26.64 7.33 26.89
N LEU A 62 26.18 6.75 28.00
CA LEU A 62 24.77 6.35 28.16
C LEU A 62 23.83 7.56 28.19
N SER A 63 24.20 8.62 28.92
CA SER A 63 23.45 9.88 28.96
C SER A 63 23.29 10.49 27.56
N SER A 64 24.35 10.47 26.75
CA SER A 64 24.34 10.94 25.36
C SER A 64 23.56 10.01 24.41
N ALA A 65 23.56 8.69 24.66
CA ALA A 65 22.94 7.70 23.77
C ALA A 65 21.43 7.51 23.97
N VAL A 66 20.90 7.73 25.17
CA VAL A 66 19.45 7.65 25.48
C VAL A 66 18.87 8.96 26.04
N THR A 67 19.61 10.07 25.95
CA THR A 67 19.16 11.43 26.30
C THR A 67 18.67 11.58 27.76
N ILE A 68 19.25 10.80 28.67
CA ILE A 68 18.95 10.86 30.12
C ILE A 68 19.97 11.79 30.80
N PRO A 69 19.57 12.77 31.62
CA PRO A 69 20.50 13.60 32.38
C PRO A 69 21.47 12.77 33.25
N GLN A 70 22.76 13.10 33.24
CA GLN A 70 23.83 12.30 33.86
C GLN A 70 23.59 12.08 35.36
N GLU A 71 23.02 13.07 36.04
CA GLU A 71 22.69 13.07 37.46
C GLU A 71 21.56 12.09 37.85
N LEU A 72 20.87 11.49 36.87
CA LEU A 72 19.87 10.44 37.08
C LEU A 72 20.42 9.02 36.82
N VAL A 73 21.67 8.87 36.38
CA VAL A 73 22.29 7.58 36.01
C VAL A 73 23.18 7.07 37.15
N HIS A 74 22.77 5.98 37.81
CA HIS A 74 23.51 5.41 38.93
C HIS A 74 23.94 3.96 38.69
N ILE A 75 25.26 3.76 38.57
CA ILE A 75 25.89 2.44 38.50
C ILE A 75 25.87 1.78 39.89
N LYS A 76 25.22 0.62 40.00
CA LYS A 76 25.22 -0.28 41.15
C LYS A 76 25.99 -1.57 40.80
N PHE A 77 27.11 -1.78 41.47
CA PHE A 77 27.98 -2.93 41.26
C PHE A 77 27.46 -4.19 41.98
N SER A 78 27.58 -5.38 41.38
CA SER A 78 27.37 -6.66 42.06
C SER A 78 28.18 -7.82 41.46
N GLU A 79 29.38 -8.03 42.03
CA GLU A 79 30.29 -9.19 41.91
C GLU A 79 30.81 -9.66 40.54
N ALA A 80 32.00 -10.26 40.57
CA ALA A 80 32.74 -10.73 39.40
C ALA A 80 32.41 -12.18 39.05
N GLY A 81 31.64 -12.39 37.97
CA GLY A 81 31.29 -13.71 37.45
C GLY A 81 32.17 -14.12 36.25
N ARG A 82 33.00 -15.16 36.42
CA ARG A 82 33.75 -15.87 35.35
C ARG A 82 34.33 -14.98 34.23
N GLY A 83 35.08 -13.95 34.59
CA GLY A 83 35.92 -13.17 33.64
C GLY A 83 35.30 -11.89 33.06
N GLY A 84 34.19 -11.40 33.62
CA GLY A 84 33.61 -10.10 33.26
C GLY A 84 33.23 -9.24 34.48
N VAL A 85 32.86 -7.97 34.22
CA VAL A 85 32.31 -7.04 35.20
C VAL A 85 30.84 -6.79 34.90
N VAL A 86 29.96 -7.08 35.85
CA VAL A 86 28.51 -6.87 35.68
C VAL A 86 28.11 -5.51 36.26
N PHE A 87 27.53 -4.67 35.42
CA PHE A 87 27.04 -3.34 35.79
C PHE A 87 25.52 -3.38 35.96
N GLY A 88 25.03 -3.28 37.19
CA GLY A 88 23.65 -2.85 37.41
C GLY A 88 23.58 -1.35 37.15
N ILE A 89 22.63 -0.89 36.32
CA ILE A 89 22.44 0.52 36.02
C ILE A 89 21.03 0.90 36.44
N SER A 90 20.91 1.90 37.30
CA SER A 90 19.64 2.31 37.90
C SER A 90 19.36 3.79 37.68
N PHE A 91 18.11 4.09 37.32
CA PHE A 91 17.62 5.42 37.01
C PHE A 91 16.45 5.76 37.94
N TYR A 92 16.39 7.00 38.46
CA TYR A 92 15.30 7.42 39.32
C TYR A 92 14.18 8.11 38.53
N MET A 93 13.03 7.45 38.44
CA MET A 93 11.85 7.95 37.72
C MET A 93 10.74 8.37 38.69
N GLU A 94 9.88 9.28 38.24
CA GLU A 94 8.74 9.74 39.04
C GLU A 94 7.58 8.74 39.03
N PRO A 95 6.83 8.57 40.13
CA PRO A 95 5.75 7.59 40.23
C PRO A 95 4.67 7.70 39.14
N ARG A 96 4.44 8.89 38.57
CA ARG A 96 3.48 9.08 37.47
C ARG A 96 3.90 8.37 36.18
N CYS A 97 5.19 8.39 35.85
CA CYS A 97 5.72 7.61 34.71
C CYS A 97 5.53 6.11 34.95
N LEU A 98 5.67 5.64 36.19
CA LEU A 98 5.43 4.24 36.56
C LEU A 98 3.94 3.85 36.60
N GLN A 99 3.01 4.80 36.78
CA GLN A 99 1.57 4.52 36.64
C GLN A 99 1.17 4.31 35.18
N ASN A 100 1.71 5.12 34.26
CA ASN A 100 1.56 4.87 32.83
C ASN A 100 2.23 3.53 32.46
N LEU A 101 3.46 3.28 32.94
CA LEU A 101 4.13 2.01 32.71
C LEU A 101 3.34 0.80 33.24
N GLY A 102 2.66 0.92 34.38
CA GLY A 102 1.76 -0.12 34.89
C GLY A 102 0.57 -0.41 33.95
N ASN A 103 -0.03 0.65 33.39
CA ASN A 103 -1.05 0.54 32.35
C ASN A 103 -0.48 0.13 30.97
N GLU A 104 0.85 0.17 30.80
CA GLU A 104 1.61 -0.40 29.68
C GLU A 104 2.20 -1.78 30.05
N VAL A 105 1.76 -2.40 31.17
CA VAL A 105 2.21 -3.71 31.70
C VAL A 105 1.02 -4.70 32.00
N GLU A 106 -0.03 -4.74 31.15
CA GLU A 106 -1.21 -5.68 31.14
C GLU A 106 -1.68 -6.35 29.77
N LEU A 107 -0.91 -6.33 28.65
CA LEU A 107 -1.09 -7.01 27.31
C LEU A 107 0.21 -7.37 26.48
N LEU A 108 1.31 -6.58 26.43
CA LEU A 108 2.55 -6.60 25.56
C LEU A 108 3.30 -7.93 25.29
N SER A 109 2.84 -9.11 25.70
CA SER A 109 3.43 -10.39 25.30
C SER A 109 2.42 -11.51 25.56
N PHE A 110 2.20 -12.44 24.63
CA PHE A 110 1.14 -13.45 24.79
C PHE A 110 1.72 -14.88 24.90
N GLY A 111 2.24 -15.31 26.06
CA GLY A 111 2.41 -14.59 27.35
C GLY A 111 3.77 -13.88 27.48
N ILE A 112 4.03 -13.07 28.50
CA ILE A 112 3.24 -12.77 29.72
C ILE A 112 2.40 -11.50 29.46
N ASN A 113 1.07 -11.56 29.57
CA ASN A 113 0.15 -10.55 29.02
C ASN A 113 0.32 -9.13 29.65
N THR A 114 1.28 -8.28 29.17
CA THR A 114 1.67 -7.01 29.86
C THR A 114 2.16 -5.69 29.10
N LYS A 115 1.55 -4.50 28.67
CA LYS A 115 0.40 -3.86 27.86
C LYS A 115 0.88 -2.96 26.68
N GLU A 116 -0.04 -2.38 25.90
CA GLU A 116 0.26 -1.58 24.71
C GLU A 116 0.65 -0.11 24.97
N GLY A 117 1.92 0.21 24.72
CA GLY A 117 2.40 1.42 24.03
C GLY A 117 2.20 2.82 24.61
N CYS A 118 3.31 3.47 24.99
CA CYS A 118 3.55 4.89 24.74
C CYS A 118 4.80 5.14 23.87
N ASN A 119 4.59 5.63 22.66
CA ASN A 119 5.54 6.50 21.97
C ASN A 119 5.08 7.95 22.17
N LEU A 120 5.70 8.65 23.12
CA LEU A 120 5.68 10.11 23.22
C LEU A 120 7.15 10.57 23.09
N VAL A 121 7.67 10.74 21.87
CA VAL A 121 7.48 11.93 21.02
C VAL A 121 7.93 13.18 21.76
N ALA A 122 9.08 13.74 21.34
CA ALA A 122 9.57 15.02 21.82
C ALA A 122 8.57 16.15 21.46
N PRO A 123 8.51 17.25 22.24
CA PRO A 123 7.60 18.36 21.98
C PRO A 123 7.69 18.85 20.53
N VAL A 124 6.54 19.16 19.92
CA VAL A 124 6.44 19.57 18.50
C VAL A 124 7.24 20.85 18.26
N GLU A 125 7.33 21.72 19.26
CA GLU A 125 8.18 22.92 19.28
C GLU A 125 9.66 22.58 19.04
N TYR A 126 10.17 21.54 19.70
CA TYR A 126 11.57 21.11 19.60
C TYR A 126 11.88 20.47 18.23
N MET A 127 10.95 19.67 17.71
CA MET A 127 11.07 19.10 16.35
C MET A 127 11.06 20.19 15.28
N ASN A 128 10.17 21.19 15.42
CA ASN A 128 10.12 22.34 14.53
C ASN A 128 11.36 23.21 14.62
N GLU A 129 11.88 23.48 15.83
CA GLU A 129 13.11 24.27 16.02
C GLU A 129 14.33 23.55 15.40
N LEU A 130 14.46 22.24 15.58
CA LEU A 130 15.50 21.43 14.94
C LEU A 130 15.38 21.47 13.41
N GLN A 131 14.16 21.36 12.88
CA GLN A 131 13.92 21.41 11.43
C GLN A 131 14.22 22.80 10.84
N VAL A 132 13.94 23.88 11.57
CA VAL A 132 14.35 25.25 11.19
C VAL A 132 15.88 25.39 11.20
N GLN A 133 16.57 24.89 12.24
CA GLN A 133 18.03 24.95 12.33
C GLN A 133 18.76 24.03 11.34
N LEU A 134 18.11 23.02 10.77
CA LEU A 134 18.60 22.24 9.63
C LEU A 134 18.28 22.89 8.27
N SER A 135 17.34 23.84 8.22
CA SER A 135 16.95 24.54 6.98
C SER A 135 17.71 25.84 6.74
N ASP A 136 18.20 26.51 7.80
CA ASP A 136 19.02 27.71 7.65
C ASP A 136 20.46 27.38 7.24
N SER A 137 20.81 27.73 6.00
CA SER A 137 22.18 27.67 5.46
C SER A 137 23.27 28.40 6.27
N LYS A 138 22.92 29.24 7.25
CA LYS A 138 23.86 29.90 8.17
C LYS A 138 24.02 29.18 9.52
N SER A 139 23.23 28.14 9.77
CA SER A 139 23.31 27.30 10.96
C SER A 139 24.61 26.50 11.03
N ALA A 140 25.17 26.35 12.23
CA ALA A 140 26.32 25.48 12.46
C ALA A 140 26.00 23.99 12.23
N LEU A 141 24.72 23.61 12.20
CA LEU A 141 24.27 22.23 11.91
C LEU A 141 24.22 21.94 10.40
N PHE A 142 24.01 22.95 9.55
CA PHE A 142 23.82 22.79 8.10
C PHE A 142 25.04 22.18 7.38
N TYR A 143 26.25 22.38 7.93
CA TYR A 143 27.52 21.91 7.35
C TYR A 143 28.11 20.67 8.04
N ARG A 144 27.35 19.97 8.90
CA ARG A 144 27.80 18.72 9.54
C ARG A 144 27.61 17.52 8.61
N SER A 145 28.71 16.96 8.11
CA SER A 145 28.72 15.82 7.20
C SER A 145 28.16 14.52 7.80
N ASP A 146 28.09 14.43 9.13
CA ASP A 146 27.44 13.34 9.86
C ASP A 146 25.89 13.41 9.85
N LEU A 147 25.30 14.56 9.49
CA LEU A 147 23.85 14.74 9.28
C LEU A 147 23.44 14.59 7.79
N ASP A 148 24.34 14.82 6.84
CA ASP A 148 24.09 14.61 5.40
C ASP A 148 23.81 13.12 5.05
N LEU A 149 24.17 12.18 5.93
CA LEU A 149 23.79 10.78 5.83
C LEU A 149 22.32 10.52 6.24
N LEU A 150 21.80 11.27 7.23
CA LEU A 150 20.42 11.16 7.71
C LEU A 150 19.40 11.76 6.72
N LEU A 151 19.82 12.70 5.88
CA LEU A 151 19.02 13.19 4.74
C LEU A 151 18.97 12.18 3.57
N LYS A 152 19.87 11.19 3.53
CA LYS A 152 19.96 10.16 2.47
C LYS A 152 19.37 8.81 2.88
N VAL A 153 19.14 8.58 4.18
CA VAL A 153 18.43 7.41 4.71
C VAL A 153 17.09 7.89 5.29
N GLY A 154 16.15 8.18 4.39
CA GLY A 154 14.84 8.70 4.75
C GLY A 154 13.97 7.69 5.50
N GLY A 155 13.48 8.07 6.67
CA GLY A 155 12.33 7.43 7.32
C GLY A 155 12.60 6.19 8.19
N ARG A 156 12.57 6.42 9.50
CA ARG A 156 12.36 5.43 10.60
C ARG A 156 13.53 4.51 10.95
N MET A 157 13.86 4.49 12.25
CA MET A 157 14.64 3.42 12.88
C MET A 157 13.72 2.47 13.66
N VAL A 158 13.99 1.18 13.54
CA VAL A 158 13.46 0.12 14.42
C VAL A 158 14.56 -0.22 15.45
N PRO A 159 14.28 -0.55 16.73
CA PRO A 159 15.31 -0.66 17.77
C PRO A 159 16.49 -1.60 17.46
N SER A 160 16.29 -2.62 16.64
CA SER A 160 17.33 -3.52 16.13
C SER A 160 18.50 -2.79 15.45
N ILE A 161 18.23 -1.66 14.79
CA ILE A 161 19.24 -0.86 14.07
C ILE A 161 20.12 -0.06 15.03
N ILE A 162 19.65 0.30 16.24
CA ILE A 162 20.46 1.01 17.25
C ILE A 162 21.66 0.15 17.65
N CYS A 163 21.43 -1.15 17.86
CA CYS A 163 22.49 -2.13 18.14
C CYS A 163 23.50 -2.23 16.97
N PHE A 164 23.01 -2.18 15.72
CA PHE A 164 23.84 -2.25 14.52
C PHE A 164 24.65 -0.96 14.25
N MET A 165 24.08 0.21 14.53
CA MET A 165 24.79 1.50 14.44
C MET A 165 25.89 1.62 15.49
N ILE A 166 25.65 1.20 16.73
CA ILE A 166 26.69 1.12 17.77
C ILE A 166 27.87 0.24 17.30
N LEU A 167 27.58 -0.89 16.66
CA LEU A 167 28.60 -1.78 16.08
C LEU A 167 29.37 -1.17 14.89
N LEU A 168 28.76 -0.26 14.10
CA LEU A 168 29.45 0.44 13.01
C LEU A 168 30.27 1.64 13.48
N GLN A 169 29.72 2.50 14.36
CA GLN A 169 30.43 3.67 14.89
C GLN A 169 31.76 3.26 15.55
N LEU A 170 31.75 2.17 16.32
CA LEU A 170 32.93 1.63 17.00
C LEU A 170 34.00 1.05 16.05
N ARG A 171 33.67 0.76 14.77
CA ARG A 171 34.66 0.32 13.77
C ARG A 171 35.32 1.48 13.02
N PHE A 172 34.64 2.61 12.82
CA PHE A 172 35.14 3.67 11.93
C PHE A 172 36.19 4.61 12.54
N ASN A 173 36.26 4.70 13.88
CA ASN A 173 37.18 5.61 14.58
C ASN A 173 38.68 5.24 14.50
N HIS A 174 39.10 4.25 13.70
CA HIS A 174 40.51 3.80 13.63
C HIS A 174 41.24 4.04 12.29
N TYR A 175 40.58 4.59 11.25
CA TYR A 175 41.21 4.89 9.96
C TYR A 175 41.04 6.36 9.51
N ASN A 176 41.67 7.27 10.24
CA ASN A 176 42.02 8.60 9.74
C ASN A 176 43.29 9.09 10.46
N GLY A 177 44.44 9.08 9.76
CA GLY A 177 45.73 9.28 10.42
C GLY A 177 46.98 9.21 9.54
N LEU A 178 46.90 9.62 8.27
CA LEU A 178 48.08 9.89 7.42
C LEU A 178 47.76 11.02 6.44
N GLU A 179 48.59 12.07 6.42
CA GLU A 179 48.41 13.24 5.56
C GLU A 179 49.11 13.10 4.19
N SER A 180 48.74 14.02 3.30
CA SER A 180 49.61 14.73 2.33
C SER A 180 49.60 14.35 0.84
N LYS A 181 48.79 15.15 0.11
CA LYS A 181 49.15 15.93 -1.09
C LYS A 181 49.21 15.22 -2.48
N PRO A 182 49.12 15.99 -3.59
CA PRO A 182 48.55 15.49 -4.86
C PRO A 182 49.51 15.46 -6.06
N CYS A 183 49.12 14.80 -7.17
CA CYS A 183 49.39 15.27 -8.55
C CYS A 183 48.64 14.53 -9.68
N LEU A 184 48.12 15.33 -10.63
CA LEU A 184 48.12 15.18 -12.10
C LEU A 184 47.66 13.90 -12.84
N ASN A 185 46.68 14.11 -13.73
CA ASN A 185 46.50 13.60 -15.11
C ASN A 185 47.25 12.35 -15.60
N ALA A 186 46.49 11.36 -16.09
CA ALA A 186 46.86 10.51 -17.22
C ALA A 186 45.61 10.13 -18.05
N THR A 187 45.76 9.91 -19.36
CA THR A 187 44.67 9.64 -20.32
C THR A 187 44.77 8.24 -20.94
N SER A 188 43.71 7.88 -21.68
CA SER A 188 43.64 6.84 -22.74
C SER A 188 43.11 5.44 -22.35
N SER A 189 42.96 4.60 -23.37
CA SER A 189 42.03 3.47 -23.43
C SER A 189 42.73 2.13 -23.72
N GLN A 190 42.05 1.00 -23.45
CA GLN A 190 42.07 -0.17 -24.36
C GLN A 190 41.09 -1.32 -24.00
N ASN A 191 40.72 -1.54 -22.74
CA ASN A 191 40.15 -2.83 -22.31
C ASN A 191 38.68 -3.13 -22.70
N ALA A 192 37.92 -2.16 -23.20
CA ALA A 192 36.50 -2.35 -23.57
C ALA A 192 36.27 -3.28 -24.78
N ARG A 193 37.32 -3.74 -25.47
CA ARG A 193 37.21 -4.52 -26.72
C ARG A 193 37.32 -6.03 -26.58
N LYS A 194 37.63 -6.58 -25.40
CA LYS A 194 37.80 -8.05 -25.20
C LYS A 194 36.58 -8.80 -24.65
N LEU A 195 35.59 -8.14 -24.04
CA LEU A 195 34.40 -8.82 -23.50
C LEU A 195 33.28 -9.08 -24.52
N ARG A 196 33.31 -8.48 -25.72
CA ARG A 196 32.24 -8.63 -26.74
C ARG A 196 32.44 -9.80 -27.73
N GLN A 197 33.25 -10.81 -27.39
CA GLN A 197 33.66 -11.85 -28.35
C GLN A 197 33.58 -13.30 -27.83
N LEU A 198 32.78 -13.55 -26.78
CA LEU A 198 32.66 -14.87 -26.13
C LEU A 198 31.22 -15.43 -26.02
N CYS A 199 30.22 -14.76 -26.61
CA CYS A 199 28.81 -15.17 -26.53
C CYS A 199 28.21 -15.44 -27.92
N SER A 200 28.63 -16.51 -28.62
CA SER A 200 28.06 -16.85 -29.94
C SER A 200 28.20 -18.32 -30.39
N SER A 201 27.72 -19.29 -29.60
CA SER A 201 27.40 -20.66 -30.06
C SER A 201 26.43 -21.39 -29.11
N LYS A 202 25.44 -22.12 -29.65
CA LYS A 202 24.49 -23.03 -28.94
C LYS A 202 24.89 -24.52 -29.21
N PRO A 203 24.13 -25.58 -28.85
CA PRO A 203 22.94 -25.73 -27.97
C PRO A 203 22.96 -26.96 -26.98
N THR A 204 21.91 -27.08 -26.14
CA THR A 204 21.27 -28.33 -25.59
C THR A 204 22.08 -29.44 -24.89
N MET A 205 21.78 -29.72 -23.60
CA MET A 205 21.07 -30.96 -23.15
C MET A 205 20.69 -30.92 -21.64
N THR A 206 20.16 -32.02 -21.08
CA THR A 206 19.30 -32.10 -19.86
C THR A 206 19.98 -32.66 -18.59
N CYS A 207 19.20 -32.73 -17.48
CA CYS A 207 19.52 -33.31 -16.16
C CYS A 207 20.18 -34.72 -16.25
N ASP A 208 21.02 -35.18 -15.31
CA ASP A 208 20.87 -35.20 -13.84
C ASP A 208 22.19 -34.99 -13.08
N GLY A 209 22.12 -34.76 -11.76
CA GLY A 209 23.28 -34.44 -10.92
C GLY A 209 23.95 -35.64 -10.24
N ILE A 210 25.28 -35.63 -10.12
CA ILE A 210 26.03 -36.47 -9.17
C ILE A 210 27.44 -35.90 -8.86
N TRP A 211 27.72 -35.78 -7.55
CA TRP A 211 29.03 -35.73 -6.87
C TRP A 211 29.90 -34.46 -6.82
N ALA A 212 30.55 -34.36 -5.65
CA ALA A 212 31.65 -33.45 -5.34
C ALA A 212 33.02 -34.13 -5.58
N GLN A 213 34.09 -33.45 -5.14
CA GLN A 213 35.52 -33.81 -5.30
C GLN A 213 36.09 -33.58 -6.71
N ASN A 214 36.84 -32.50 -6.86
CA ASN A 214 38.26 -32.51 -7.29
C ASN A 214 38.78 -31.08 -7.51
N LEU A 215 39.52 -30.52 -6.54
CA LEU A 215 40.48 -29.44 -6.82
C LEU A 215 41.56 -29.31 -5.72
N ASP A 216 42.35 -30.37 -5.51
CA ASP A 216 43.59 -30.31 -4.73
C ASP A 216 44.78 -30.77 -5.58
N ILE A 217 45.38 -29.82 -6.30
CA ILE A 217 46.74 -29.80 -6.87
C ILE A 217 46.96 -28.36 -7.36
N TYR A 218 47.68 -27.54 -6.58
CA TYR A 218 48.61 -26.47 -7.02
C TYR A 218 49.15 -25.61 -5.85
N CYS A 219 49.59 -26.24 -4.75
CA CYS A 219 50.26 -25.52 -3.64
C CYS A 219 51.35 -26.37 -2.95
N LYS A 220 52.57 -26.37 -3.51
CA LYS A 220 53.81 -26.71 -2.77
C LYS A 220 54.97 -25.81 -3.17
N HIS A 221 55.80 -25.48 -2.18
CA HIS A 221 56.97 -24.59 -2.19
C HIS A 221 56.64 -23.08 -2.27
N PHE A 222 56.59 -22.33 -1.16
CA PHE A 222 57.69 -21.82 -0.27
C PHE A 222 58.45 -20.62 -0.86
N VAL A 223 58.61 -19.44 -0.22
CA VAL A 223 58.02 -18.77 0.99
C VAL A 223 58.28 -17.24 0.85
N PHE A 224 57.42 -16.33 1.36
CA PHE A 224 57.76 -15.24 2.33
C PHE A 224 56.62 -14.20 2.56
N VAL A 225 56.22 -14.05 3.84
CA VAL A 225 55.40 -12.99 4.50
C VAL A 225 53.92 -12.78 4.10
N MET A 226 53.13 -12.25 5.05
CA MET A 226 51.78 -11.64 4.94
C MET A 226 50.53 -12.55 4.99
N ASP A 227 50.42 -13.30 6.08
CA ASP A 227 49.30 -13.23 7.03
C ASP A 227 47.84 -13.18 6.52
N VAL A 228 47.29 -14.35 6.20
CA VAL A 228 45.99 -14.92 6.69
C VAL A 228 44.65 -14.19 6.42
N TRP A 229 44.59 -12.86 6.28
CA TRP A 229 43.34 -12.08 6.37
C TRP A 229 42.35 -12.19 5.20
N HIS A 230 42.75 -12.76 4.06
CA HIS A 230 41.90 -12.78 2.85
C HIS A 230 41.15 -14.09 2.59
N LEU A 231 41.53 -15.23 3.21
CA LEU A 231 40.80 -16.50 3.04
C LEU A 231 39.46 -16.52 3.77
N GLY A 232 39.35 -15.83 4.91
CA GLY A 232 38.07 -15.68 5.62
C GLY A 232 37.07 -14.79 4.87
N PHE A 233 37.55 -13.81 4.10
CA PHE A 233 36.69 -12.82 3.44
C PHE A 233 35.92 -13.43 2.25
N LEU A 234 36.57 -14.27 1.44
CA LEU A 234 35.92 -14.99 0.34
C LEU A 234 34.89 -16.01 0.83
N ALA A 235 35.18 -16.73 1.91
CA ALA A 235 34.21 -17.63 2.55
C ALA A 235 32.98 -16.86 3.09
N PHE A 236 33.19 -15.65 3.61
CA PHE A 236 32.10 -14.79 4.09
C PHE A 236 31.25 -14.22 2.94
N ILE A 237 31.84 -13.93 1.77
CA ILE A 237 31.08 -13.49 0.58
C ILE A 237 30.19 -14.62 0.05
N CYS A 238 30.72 -15.84 -0.13
CA CYS A 238 29.89 -16.97 -0.57
C CYS A 238 28.80 -17.38 0.44
N LEU A 239 28.97 -17.08 1.73
CA LEU A 239 27.90 -17.23 2.73
C LEU A 239 26.92 -16.05 2.73
N ALA A 240 27.37 -14.82 2.46
CA ALA A 240 26.50 -13.67 2.30
C ALA A 240 25.60 -13.78 1.06
N GLU A 241 26.11 -14.31 -0.05
CA GLU A 241 25.33 -14.62 -1.26
C GLU A 241 24.32 -15.77 -1.05
N CYS A 242 24.40 -16.52 0.06
CA CYS A 242 23.38 -17.48 0.50
C CYS A 242 22.43 -16.96 1.59
N VAL A 243 22.61 -15.73 2.09
CA VAL A 243 21.79 -15.14 3.19
C VAL A 243 21.17 -13.79 2.80
N VAL A 244 21.73 -13.09 1.82
CA VAL A 244 21.09 -11.94 1.15
C VAL A 244 20.78 -12.32 -0.29
N GLY A 245 19.93 -13.34 -0.43
CA GLY A 245 19.16 -13.52 -1.65
C GLY A 245 18.17 -12.36 -1.77
N VAL A 246 18.54 -11.31 -2.51
CA VAL A 246 17.56 -10.41 -3.11
C VAL A 246 16.84 -11.24 -4.18
N SER A 247 15.81 -11.95 -3.74
CA SER A 247 14.90 -12.63 -4.67
C SER A 247 14.21 -11.58 -5.53
N ASP A 248 14.14 -11.85 -6.84
CA ASP A 248 13.09 -11.28 -7.67
C ASP A 248 11.71 -11.54 -7.06
N SER A 249 10.73 -10.75 -7.51
CA SER A 249 9.33 -10.81 -7.09
C SER A 249 8.78 -12.25 -6.99
N LYS A 250 8.42 -12.64 -5.77
CA LYS A 250 7.39 -13.66 -5.54
C LYS A 250 6.46 -13.19 -4.43
N THR A 251 5.31 -12.65 -4.84
CA THR A 251 4.08 -12.85 -4.09
C THR A 251 3.84 -14.37 -3.91
N PRO A 252 3.17 -14.81 -2.84
CA PRO A 252 3.00 -16.23 -2.57
C PRO A 252 2.26 -16.93 -3.72
N GLU A 253 2.84 -18.01 -4.26
CA GLU A 253 2.31 -18.75 -5.41
C GLU A 253 0.87 -19.24 -5.12
N TYR A 254 -0.09 -18.55 -5.70
CA TYR A 254 -1.45 -19.04 -5.88
C TYR A 254 -1.48 -20.10 -6.97
N PHE A 255 -2.47 -20.98 -6.91
CA PHE A 255 -2.83 -21.85 -8.02
C PHE A 255 -3.81 -21.09 -8.91
N GLU A 256 -3.42 -20.79 -10.15
CA GLU A 256 -4.38 -20.42 -11.19
C GLU A 256 -5.18 -21.67 -11.56
N LEU A 257 -6.49 -21.63 -11.32
CA LEU A 257 -7.42 -22.72 -11.53
C LEU A 257 -8.59 -22.25 -12.39
N TYR A 258 -9.30 -23.22 -12.98
CA TYR A 258 -10.52 -22.98 -13.74
C TYR A 258 -11.58 -24.00 -13.33
N PHE A 259 -12.86 -23.65 -13.45
CA PHE A 259 -13.98 -24.57 -13.29
C PHE A 259 -15.07 -24.29 -14.33
N ASP A 260 -15.89 -25.30 -14.63
CA ASP A 260 -17.01 -25.18 -15.57
C ASP A 260 -18.19 -24.42 -14.94
N GLN A 261 -18.20 -23.11 -15.13
CA GLN A 261 -19.26 -22.20 -14.68
C GLN A 261 -20.47 -22.23 -15.63
N ALA A 262 -21.68 -21.99 -15.12
CA ALA A 262 -22.87 -21.86 -15.95
C ALA A 262 -22.85 -20.55 -16.78
N LEU A 263 -23.20 -20.63 -18.07
CA LEU A 263 -23.29 -19.44 -18.93
C LEU A 263 -24.42 -18.51 -18.50
N ASP A 264 -25.55 -19.08 -18.09
CA ASP A 264 -26.74 -18.35 -17.65
C ASP A 264 -27.37 -19.04 -16.43
N HIS A 265 -27.34 -18.38 -15.27
CA HIS A 265 -27.93 -18.86 -14.03
C HIS A 265 -29.45 -18.68 -13.98
N PHE A 266 -30.03 -17.88 -14.89
CA PHE A 266 -31.46 -17.53 -14.88
C PHE A 266 -32.29 -18.28 -15.94
N ASP A 267 -31.65 -18.96 -16.91
CA ASP A 267 -32.29 -19.95 -17.78
C ASP A 267 -32.07 -21.38 -17.28
N ALA A 268 -33.02 -21.89 -16.49
CA ALA A 268 -33.01 -23.27 -15.99
C ALA A 268 -33.10 -24.36 -17.09
N SER A 269 -33.32 -23.99 -18.37
CA SER A 269 -33.22 -24.91 -19.51
C SER A 269 -31.81 -24.96 -20.13
N SER A 270 -30.97 -23.95 -19.90
CA SER A 270 -29.59 -23.88 -20.39
C SER A 270 -28.73 -24.99 -19.79
N ARG A 271 -27.85 -25.56 -20.62
CA ARG A 271 -26.83 -26.56 -20.22
C ARG A 271 -25.45 -26.18 -20.76
N GLN A 272 -25.25 -24.90 -21.04
CA GLN A 272 -23.99 -24.36 -21.53
C GLN A 272 -23.13 -23.94 -20.34
N SER A 273 -21.89 -24.45 -20.30
CA SER A 273 -20.85 -24.03 -19.36
C SER A 273 -19.66 -23.39 -20.07
N TRP A 274 -18.84 -22.68 -19.31
CA TRP A 274 -17.63 -21.99 -19.76
C TRP A 274 -16.59 -22.00 -18.64
N PRO A 275 -15.28 -21.97 -18.94
CA PRO A 275 -14.24 -22.02 -17.92
C PRO A 275 -14.04 -20.65 -17.24
N GLU A 276 -14.51 -20.50 -16.00
CA GLU A 276 -14.23 -19.34 -15.17
C GLU A 276 -12.89 -19.52 -14.45
N ARG A 277 -12.02 -18.50 -14.52
CA ARG A 277 -10.73 -18.46 -13.83
C ARG A 277 -10.90 -18.07 -12.37
N TYR A 278 -10.14 -18.71 -11.48
CA TYR A 278 -9.96 -18.23 -10.11
C TYR A 278 -8.55 -18.51 -9.60
N LEU A 279 -8.06 -17.66 -8.69
CA LEU A 279 -6.82 -17.90 -7.96
C LEU A 279 -7.14 -18.50 -6.59
N LEU A 280 -6.42 -19.55 -6.21
CA LEU A 280 -6.58 -20.25 -4.94
C LEU A 280 -5.26 -20.29 -4.17
N GLN A 281 -5.24 -19.89 -2.90
CA GLN A 281 -4.07 -20.06 -2.05
C GLN A 281 -4.46 -20.63 -0.68
N ASN A 282 -3.88 -21.78 -0.35
CA ASN A 282 -4.19 -22.57 0.83
C ASN A 282 -2.99 -22.72 1.79
N ALA A 283 -1.91 -21.94 1.58
CA ALA A 283 -0.65 -22.09 2.33
C ALA A 283 -0.80 -21.81 3.84
N SER A 284 -1.73 -20.93 4.22
CA SER A 284 -2.10 -20.68 5.62
C SER A 284 -3.24 -21.57 6.14
N TRP A 285 -3.96 -22.29 5.26
CA TRP A 285 -5.20 -23.00 5.58
C TRP A 285 -4.91 -24.32 6.30
N ASP A 286 -4.67 -24.28 7.61
CA ASP A 286 -4.04 -25.36 8.39
C ASP A 286 -4.82 -25.86 9.62
N GLY A 287 -5.94 -25.23 9.97
CA GLY A 287 -6.71 -25.56 11.18
C GLY A 287 -6.27 -24.82 12.44
N ARG A 288 -5.47 -23.74 12.37
CA ARG A 288 -5.04 -22.99 13.56
C ARG A 288 -6.19 -22.34 14.33
N MET A 289 -7.14 -21.69 13.65
CA MET A 289 -8.28 -21.03 14.29
C MET A 289 -9.23 -22.04 14.94
N LYS A 290 -9.80 -21.66 16.09
CA LYS A 290 -10.69 -22.50 16.91
C LYS A 290 -12.06 -21.82 17.05
N GLY A 291 -13.09 -22.60 17.41
CA GLY A 291 -14.47 -22.12 17.45
C GLY A 291 -15.15 -22.09 16.07
N LEU A 292 -14.57 -22.74 15.06
CA LEU A 292 -15.18 -22.96 13.74
C LEU A 292 -16.07 -24.22 13.75
N PRO A 293 -16.97 -24.40 12.76
CA PRO A 293 -17.83 -25.59 12.62
C PRO A 293 -17.03 -26.90 12.55
N GLU A 294 -17.65 -28.02 12.96
CA GLU A 294 -17.00 -29.33 12.81
C GLU A 294 -16.68 -29.62 11.33
N GLY A 295 -15.48 -30.15 11.09
CA GLY A 295 -14.94 -30.37 9.76
C GLY A 295 -14.39 -29.12 9.05
N CYS A 296 -14.54 -27.91 9.59
CA CYS A 296 -13.94 -26.71 9.00
C CYS A 296 -12.45 -26.56 9.35
N LYS A 297 -11.61 -26.34 8.33
CA LYS A 297 -10.15 -26.15 8.47
C LYS A 297 -9.70 -24.68 8.61
N GLY A 298 -10.59 -23.73 8.34
CA GLY A 298 -10.30 -22.29 8.37
C GLY A 298 -11.28 -21.51 7.51
N PRO A 299 -11.56 -20.23 7.82
CA PRO A 299 -12.52 -19.41 7.08
C PRO A 299 -12.11 -19.26 5.60
N ILE A 300 -13.10 -19.14 4.72
CA ILE A 300 -12.87 -18.83 3.31
C ILE A 300 -12.93 -17.31 3.16
N LEU A 301 -11.83 -16.72 2.68
CA LEU A 301 -11.71 -15.28 2.43
C LEU A 301 -11.78 -15.09 0.91
N LEU A 302 -12.97 -14.71 0.43
CA LEU A 302 -13.23 -14.55 -1.00
C LEU A 302 -13.13 -13.07 -1.39
N TYR A 303 -12.20 -12.75 -2.28
CA TYR A 303 -12.20 -11.45 -2.96
C TYR A 303 -13.17 -11.53 -4.13
N ALA A 304 -14.19 -10.68 -4.14
CA ALA A 304 -15.11 -10.55 -5.26
C ALA A 304 -14.39 -9.84 -6.41
N GLY A 305 -13.87 -10.62 -7.36
CA GLY A 305 -13.23 -10.10 -8.56
C GLY A 305 -14.13 -9.10 -9.28
N ASN A 306 -13.49 -8.07 -9.84
CA ASN A 306 -14.18 -6.93 -10.42
C ASN A 306 -13.59 -6.57 -11.80
N GLU A 307 -13.66 -5.31 -12.22
CA GLU A 307 -13.52 -4.83 -13.61
C GLU A 307 -12.10 -4.89 -14.25
N GLY A 308 -11.30 -5.95 -13.96
CA GLY A 308 -9.92 -6.11 -14.42
C GLY A 308 -9.42 -7.55 -14.41
N SER A 309 -8.11 -7.77 -14.65
CA SER A 309 -7.50 -9.09 -14.49
C SER A 309 -7.40 -9.42 -13.00
N ILE A 310 -7.77 -10.64 -12.61
CA ILE A 310 -7.74 -11.04 -11.19
C ILE A 310 -6.33 -11.06 -10.59
N GLU A 311 -5.32 -11.15 -11.44
CA GLU A 311 -3.89 -11.04 -11.10
C GLU A 311 -3.54 -9.61 -10.61
N ASP A 312 -4.16 -8.57 -11.18
CA ASP A 312 -3.93 -7.18 -10.77
C ASP A 312 -4.53 -6.89 -9.39
N PHE A 313 -5.70 -7.50 -9.09
CA PHE A 313 -6.34 -7.40 -7.77
C PHE A 313 -5.59 -8.21 -6.71
N TRP A 314 -4.95 -9.33 -7.06
CA TRP A 314 -4.13 -10.12 -6.12
C TRP A 314 -3.01 -9.28 -5.52
N ASP A 315 -2.16 -8.65 -6.34
CA ASP A 315 -1.08 -7.77 -5.89
C ASP A 315 -1.62 -6.52 -5.15
N GLY A 316 -2.89 -6.17 -5.33
CA GLY A 316 -3.58 -5.09 -4.63
C GLY A 316 -4.05 -5.41 -3.21
N ASN A 317 -4.23 -6.69 -2.82
CA ASN A 317 -5.03 -7.13 -1.68
C ASN A 317 -4.24 -7.74 -0.50
N GLY A 318 -3.04 -7.22 -0.24
CA GLY A 318 -2.14 -7.71 0.80
C GLY A 318 -2.68 -7.73 2.24
N PHE A 319 -3.73 -6.97 2.59
CA PHE A 319 -4.36 -7.14 3.90
C PHE A 319 -4.97 -8.54 4.05
N MET A 320 -5.65 -9.05 3.00
CA MET A 320 -6.16 -10.42 2.98
C MET A 320 -5.02 -11.44 2.99
N ILE A 321 -4.01 -11.23 2.15
CA ILE A 321 -2.96 -12.21 1.83
C ILE A 321 -1.89 -12.30 2.93
N ASP A 322 -1.41 -11.15 3.42
CA ASP A 322 -0.29 -11.06 4.36
C ASP A 322 -0.72 -11.03 5.83
N VAL A 323 -1.98 -10.66 6.11
CA VAL A 323 -2.49 -10.49 7.49
C VAL A 323 -3.62 -11.45 7.82
N LEU A 324 -4.75 -11.39 7.11
CA LEU A 324 -5.98 -12.08 7.53
C LEU A 324 -5.87 -13.61 7.34
N ALA A 325 -5.44 -14.09 6.17
CA ALA A 325 -5.26 -15.51 5.94
C ALA A 325 -4.18 -16.13 6.86
N PRO A 326 -2.99 -15.52 7.07
CA PRO A 326 -2.02 -16.01 8.07
C PRO A 326 -2.54 -15.96 9.51
N ARG A 327 -3.34 -14.95 9.89
CA ARG A 327 -3.89 -14.85 11.25
C ARG A 327 -4.91 -15.96 11.54
N TRP A 328 -5.93 -16.09 10.69
CA TRP A 328 -7.05 -17.02 10.91
C TRP A 328 -6.80 -18.42 10.34
N GLY A 329 -5.69 -18.62 9.63
CA GLY A 329 -5.47 -19.82 8.83
C GLY A 329 -6.52 -19.97 7.74
N GLY A 330 -6.78 -18.88 7.02
CA GLY A 330 -7.83 -18.79 6.00
C GLY A 330 -7.44 -19.42 4.66
N LEU A 331 -8.46 -19.80 3.89
CA LEU A 331 -8.35 -20.13 2.47
C LEU A 331 -8.61 -18.87 1.65
N LEU A 332 -7.66 -18.46 0.81
CA LEU A 332 -7.82 -17.31 -0.09
C LEU A 332 -8.41 -17.79 -1.41
N VAL A 333 -9.48 -17.12 -1.87
CA VAL A 333 -10.15 -17.40 -3.14
C VAL A 333 -10.39 -16.08 -3.87
N PHE A 334 -9.93 -15.98 -5.11
CA PHE A 334 -10.10 -14.80 -5.96
C PHE A 334 -10.69 -15.26 -7.30
N PRO A 335 -12.01 -15.40 -7.45
CA PRO A 335 -12.66 -15.56 -8.75
C PRO A 335 -12.39 -14.35 -9.66
N GLU A 336 -12.22 -14.61 -10.95
CA GLU A 336 -12.15 -13.57 -11.99
C GLU A 336 -13.51 -13.37 -12.63
N GLN A 337 -14.03 -12.14 -12.56
CA GLN A 337 -15.33 -11.78 -13.09
C GLN A 337 -15.50 -12.21 -14.56
N ARG A 338 -16.66 -12.82 -14.87
CA ARG A 338 -17.07 -13.08 -16.26
C ARG A 338 -16.89 -11.84 -17.13
N PHE A 339 -16.38 -12.04 -18.34
CA PHE A 339 -16.01 -11.04 -19.35
C PHE A 339 -14.71 -10.25 -19.11
N TYR A 340 -13.97 -10.51 -18.02
CA TYR A 340 -12.68 -9.86 -17.73
C TYR A 340 -11.51 -10.86 -17.75
N GLY A 341 -10.29 -10.33 -17.93
CA GLY A 341 -9.04 -11.09 -17.93
C GLY A 341 -9.03 -12.28 -18.90
N ARG A 342 -9.10 -13.51 -18.36
CA ARG A 342 -9.18 -14.79 -19.09
C ARG A 342 -10.55 -15.47 -18.95
N SER A 343 -11.38 -15.05 -18.00
CA SER A 343 -12.78 -15.47 -17.80
C SER A 343 -13.72 -14.97 -18.91
N LEU A 344 -13.56 -15.47 -20.15
CA LEU A 344 -14.31 -15.02 -21.33
C LEU A 344 -15.35 -16.06 -21.78
N PRO A 345 -16.67 -15.90 -21.47
CA PRO A 345 -17.65 -16.97 -21.66
C PRO A 345 -17.89 -17.40 -23.12
N CYS A 346 -17.65 -16.50 -24.08
CA CYS A 346 -17.68 -16.79 -25.52
C CYS A 346 -16.29 -16.63 -26.17
N GLY A 347 -15.20 -16.70 -25.38
CA GLY A 347 -13.84 -16.43 -25.82
C GLY A 347 -13.71 -15.04 -26.48
N ASN A 348 -13.08 -14.98 -27.65
CA ASN A 348 -12.91 -13.74 -28.40
C ASN A 348 -14.24 -13.04 -28.80
N ALA A 349 -15.37 -13.77 -28.82
CA ALA A 349 -16.68 -13.21 -29.12
C ALA A 349 -17.43 -12.71 -27.87
N SER A 350 -16.78 -12.62 -26.71
CA SER A 350 -17.44 -12.18 -25.47
C SER A 350 -17.88 -10.72 -25.50
N LEU A 351 -17.23 -9.85 -26.27
CA LEU A 351 -17.67 -8.46 -26.48
C LEU A 351 -18.65 -8.28 -27.65
N GLU A 352 -19.19 -9.37 -28.21
CA GLU A 352 -20.28 -9.32 -29.19
C GLU A 352 -21.65 -9.31 -28.46
N PRO A 353 -22.66 -8.58 -28.96
CA PRO A 353 -23.95 -8.40 -28.26
C PRO A 353 -24.68 -9.69 -27.86
N ASP A 354 -24.59 -10.75 -28.68
CA ASP A 354 -25.21 -12.06 -28.39
C ASP A 354 -24.62 -12.74 -27.14
N CYS A 355 -23.38 -12.40 -26.76
CA CYS A 355 -22.74 -12.85 -25.53
C CYS A 355 -22.91 -11.86 -24.38
N LEU A 356 -22.77 -10.55 -24.65
CA LEU A 356 -22.81 -9.49 -23.62
C LEU A 356 -24.10 -9.46 -22.79
N ARG A 357 -25.22 -10.00 -23.29
CA ARG A 357 -26.43 -10.25 -22.49
C ARG A 357 -26.21 -11.10 -21.21
N TYR A 358 -25.11 -11.86 -21.14
CA TYR A 358 -24.73 -12.64 -19.96
C TYR A 358 -23.79 -11.88 -19.00
N LEU A 359 -23.38 -10.65 -19.34
CA LEU A 359 -22.68 -9.73 -18.45
C LEU A 359 -23.69 -8.86 -17.69
N SER A 360 -23.92 -9.20 -16.43
CA SER A 360 -24.65 -8.37 -15.47
C SER A 360 -24.25 -8.77 -14.04
N THR A 361 -24.37 -7.82 -13.11
CA THR A 361 -24.06 -7.96 -11.68
C THR A 361 -24.73 -9.21 -11.11
N ALA A 362 -25.99 -9.47 -11.50
CA ALA A 362 -26.73 -10.63 -11.01
C ALA A 362 -26.18 -11.99 -11.48
N GLN A 363 -25.57 -12.07 -12.67
CA GLN A 363 -24.90 -13.31 -13.10
C GLN A 363 -23.59 -13.50 -12.32
N VAL A 364 -22.82 -12.43 -12.12
CA VAL A 364 -21.56 -12.41 -11.34
C VAL A 364 -21.78 -12.87 -9.89
N LEU A 365 -22.88 -12.44 -9.25
CA LEU A 365 -23.20 -12.87 -7.89
C LEU A 365 -23.48 -14.38 -7.79
N GLU A 366 -24.13 -14.98 -8.80
CA GLU A 366 -24.36 -16.43 -8.82
C GLU A 366 -23.10 -17.22 -9.19
N ASP A 367 -22.20 -16.64 -10.01
CA ASP A 367 -20.91 -17.27 -10.32
C ASP A 367 -20.13 -17.57 -9.05
N TYR A 368 -19.99 -16.57 -8.18
CA TYR A 368 -19.21 -16.66 -6.95
C TYR A 368 -19.91 -17.53 -5.88
N VAL A 369 -21.24 -17.64 -5.93
CA VAL A 369 -22.00 -18.65 -5.15
C VAL A 369 -21.68 -20.06 -5.63
N GLU A 370 -21.65 -20.29 -6.93
CA GLU A 370 -21.38 -21.61 -7.52
C GLU A 370 -19.93 -22.04 -7.28
N LEU A 371 -18.95 -21.13 -7.40
CA LEU A 371 -17.57 -21.41 -7.00
C LEU A 371 -17.48 -21.83 -5.52
N VAL A 372 -18.13 -21.11 -4.62
CA VAL A 372 -18.16 -21.48 -3.19
C VAL A 372 -18.85 -22.83 -2.97
N ARG A 373 -19.88 -23.17 -3.77
CA ARG A 373 -20.53 -24.49 -3.73
C ARG A 373 -19.59 -25.61 -4.19
N VAL A 374 -18.83 -25.40 -5.27
CA VAL A 374 -17.80 -26.33 -5.77
C VAL A 374 -16.69 -26.51 -4.74
N LEU A 375 -16.11 -25.42 -4.23
CA LEU A 375 -15.03 -25.48 -3.23
C LEU A 375 -15.46 -26.18 -1.93
N ARG A 376 -16.70 -25.96 -1.47
CA ARG A 376 -17.27 -26.68 -0.30
C ARG A 376 -17.46 -28.17 -0.55
N ALA A 377 -17.72 -28.59 -1.79
CA ALA A 377 -17.90 -30.00 -2.16
C ALA A 377 -16.56 -30.73 -2.42
N GLU A 378 -15.58 -30.05 -3.02
CA GLU A 378 -14.35 -30.69 -3.52
C GLU A 378 -13.15 -30.56 -2.58
N LEU A 379 -13.04 -29.49 -1.78
CA LEU A 379 -11.88 -29.30 -0.89
C LEU A 379 -12.11 -29.93 0.50
N PRO A 380 -11.34 -30.96 0.91
CA PRO A 380 -11.45 -31.54 2.24
C PRO A 380 -11.14 -30.51 3.32
N GLY A 381 -12.13 -30.21 4.15
CA GLY A 381 -12.06 -29.19 5.20
C GLY A 381 -12.79 -27.89 4.90
N ALA A 382 -13.42 -27.73 3.73
CA ALA A 382 -14.14 -26.49 3.34
C ALA A 382 -15.65 -26.53 3.58
N ALA A 383 -16.29 -27.71 3.56
CA ALA A 383 -17.74 -27.89 3.47
C ALA A 383 -18.59 -26.99 4.38
N ASN A 384 -18.25 -26.94 5.67
CA ASN A 384 -19.00 -26.16 6.68
C ASN A 384 -18.39 -24.78 6.96
N CYS A 385 -17.34 -24.35 6.25
CA CYS A 385 -16.61 -23.15 6.64
C CYS A 385 -17.38 -21.85 6.36
N PRO A 386 -17.30 -20.86 7.26
CA PRO A 386 -17.81 -19.52 7.01
C PRO A 386 -17.01 -18.86 5.88
N VAL A 387 -17.72 -18.16 5.01
CA VAL A 387 -17.15 -17.40 3.89
C VAL A 387 -17.34 -15.92 4.20
N ILE A 388 -16.28 -15.12 4.07
CA ILE A 388 -16.34 -13.67 4.16
C ILE A 388 -16.01 -13.11 2.77
N ALA A 389 -16.86 -12.21 2.28
CA ALA A 389 -16.63 -11.50 1.03
C ALA A 389 -15.80 -10.23 1.28
N PHE A 390 -14.87 -9.94 0.38
CA PHE A 390 -14.04 -8.74 0.37
C PHE A 390 -14.07 -8.13 -1.03
N GLY A 391 -13.88 -6.82 -1.14
CA GLY A 391 -13.66 -6.20 -2.44
C GLY A 391 -13.37 -4.71 -2.35
N GLY A 392 -12.58 -4.21 -3.29
CA GLY A 392 -12.39 -2.78 -3.57
C GLY A 392 -13.27 -2.33 -4.74
N SER A 393 -13.58 -1.04 -4.87
CA SER A 393 -14.38 -0.50 -6.00
C SER A 393 -15.72 -1.26 -6.13
N TYR A 394 -16.14 -1.56 -7.35
CA TYR A 394 -17.30 -2.38 -7.67
C TYR A 394 -17.17 -3.83 -7.19
N GLY A 395 -15.94 -4.32 -6.92
CA GLY A 395 -15.73 -5.54 -6.14
C GLY A 395 -16.23 -5.43 -4.70
N GLY A 396 -16.10 -4.25 -4.08
CA GLY A 396 -16.69 -3.93 -2.78
C GLY A 396 -18.21 -3.89 -2.84
N THR A 397 -18.77 -3.34 -3.92
CA THR A 397 -20.21 -3.42 -4.19
C THR A 397 -20.66 -4.87 -4.32
N LEU A 398 -19.99 -5.68 -5.14
CA LEU A 398 -20.23 -7.13 -5.23
C LEU A 398 -20.14 -7.82 -3.87
N ALA A 399 -19.14 -7.52 -3.04
CA ALA A 399 -18.99 -8.11 -1.70
C ALA A 399 -20.20 -7.82 -0.78
N ALA A 400 -20.68 -6.57 -0.76
CA ALA A 400 -21.91 -6.21 -0.04
C ALA A 400 -23.14 -6.92 -0.61
N LEU A 401 -23.26 -6.99 -1.94
CA LEU A 401 -24.37 -7.64 -2.64
C LEU A 401 -24.42 -9.16 -2.44
N LEU A 402 -23.27 -9.84 -2.41
CA LEU A 402 -23.15 -11.26 -2.05
C LEU A 402 -23.69 -11.50 -0.65
N ARG A 403 -23.31 -10.66 0.33
CA ARG A 403 -23.81 -10.78 1.70
C ARG A 403 -25.30 -10.46 1.82
N ALA A 404 -25.79 -9.44 1.12
CA ALA A 404 -27.20 -9.04 1.13
C ALA A 404 -28.12 -10.09 0.50
N THR A 405 -27.73 -10.65 -0.65
CA THR A 405 -28.57 -11.55 -1.44
C THR A 405 -28.35 -13.04 -1.13
N ARG A 406 -27.18 -13.43 -0.61
CA ARG A 406 -26.80 -14.83 -0.33
C ARG A 406 -26.28 -15.01 1.11
N PRO A 407 -27.02 -14.57 2.14
CA PRO A 407 -26.56 -14.55 3.54
C PRO A 407 -26.35 -15.94 4.18
N ALA A 408 -26.79 -17.03 3.54
CA ALA A 408 -26.51 -18.41 3.92
C ALA A 408 -25.18 -18.95 3.34
N VAL A 409 -24.62 -18.26 2.35
CA VAL A 409 -23.32 -18.58 1.74
C VAL A 409 -22.23 -17.74 2.42
N PHE A 410 -22.43 -16.42 2.43
CA PHE A 410 -21.51 -15.42 2.96
C PHE A 410 -21.93 -14.96 4.35
N ALA A 411 -21.07 -15.19 5.35
CA ALA A 411 -21.33 -14.89 6.76
C ALA A 411 -21.23 -13.39 7.10
N GLY A 412 -20.48 -12.62 6.30
CA GLY A 412 -20.31 -11.16 6.38
C GLY A 412 -19.52 -10.62 5.18
N ALA A 413 -19.40 -9.30 5.06
CA ALA A 413 -18.65 -8.64 3.99
C ALA A 413 -17.86 -7.40 4.43
N LEU A 414 -16.72 -7.15 3.78
CA LEU A 414 -15.98 -5.88 3.76
C LEU A 414 -16.08 -5.27 2.36
N ALA A 415 -16.82 -4.17 2.25
CA ALA A 415 -17.02 -3.40 1.03
C ALA A 415 -16.16 -2.13 1.09
N ALA A 416 -14.94 -2.22 0.56
CA ALA A 416 -13.97 -1.15 0.63
C ALA A 416 -14.09 -0.18 -0.55
N SER A 417 -14.35 1.08 -0.24
CA SER A 417 -14.52 2.18 -1.19
C SER A 417 -15.58 1.92 -2.27
N SER A 418 -16.60 1.12 -1.94
CA SER A 418 -17.71 0.75 -2.81
C SER A 418 -18.53 1.97 -3.22
N GLU A 419 -18.86 2.04 -4.49
CA GLU A 419 -19.63 3.10 -5.16
C GLU A 419 -21.15 2.90 -5.11
N LEU A 420 -21.67 1.90 -4.36
CA LEU A 420 -23.10 1.50 -4.35
C LEU A 420 -24.09 2.67 -4.25
N GLY A 421 -23.82 3.68 -3.41
CA GLY A 421 -24.71 4.85 -3.26
C GLY A 421 -24.84 5.69 -4.54
N TYR A 422 -23.88 5.64 -5.46
CA TYR A 422 -23.99 6.28 -6.76
C TYR A 422 -24.92 5.55 -7.74
N TYR A 423 -25.28 4.29 -7.49
CA TYR A 423 -26.29 3.56 -8.27
C TYR A 423 -27.73 3.79 -7.81
N ASP A 424 -27.96 4.64 -6.80
CA ASP A 424 -29.28 5.02 -6.31
C ASP A 424 -29.54 6.52 -6.41
N LEU A 425 -29.60 7.01 -7.66
CA LEU A 425 -29.93 8.41 -8.00
C LEU A 425 -31.22 8.91 -7.33
N LYS A 426 -32.18 8.02 -7.07
CA LYS A 426 -33.49 8.36 -6.50
C LYS A 426 -33.37 8.77 -5.03
N SER A 427 -32.43 8.17 -4.32
CA SER A 427 -32.17 8.43 -2.90
C SER A 427 -31.12 9.52 -2.63
N TRP A 428 -30.35 9.97 -3.64
CA TRP A 428 -29.28 10.97 -3.50
C TRP A 428 -29.70 12.20 -2.68
N ALA A 429 -30.83 12.82 -3.01
CA ALA A 429 -31.32 14.02 -2.34
C ALA A 429 -31.67 13.80 -0.85
N GLY A 430 -32.05 12.56 -0.46
CA GLY A 430 -32.32 12.20 0.94
C GLY A 430 -31.04 12.05 1.78
N HIS A 431 -29.94 11.64 1.14
CA HIS A 431 -28.62 11.43 1.75
C HIS A 431 -27.69 12.65 1.57
N GLY A 432 -28.16 13.70 0.89
CA GLY A 432 -27.39 14.91 0.62
C GLY A 432 -26.31 14.73 -0.45
N VAL A 433 -26.41 13.70 -1.28
CA VAL A 433 -25.57 13.46 -2.45
C VAL A 433 -26.12 14.25 -3.64
N ASP A 434 -25.25 14.69 -4.53
CA ASP A 434 -25.61 15.27 -5.82
C ASP A 434 -24.57 14.87 -6.89
N GLY A 435 -24.83 15.19 -8.15
CA GLY A 435 -23.97 14.79 -9.27
C GLY A 435 -22.53 15.31 -9.19
N PHE A 436 -22.24 16.33 -8.39
CA PHE A 436 -20.89 16.87 -8.18
C PHE A 436 -20.15 16.20 -7.03
N ALA A 437 -20.76 15.26 -6.29
CA ALA A 437 -20.18 14.72 -5.06
C ALA A 437 -18.81 14.03 -5.23
N PHE A 438 -18.56 13.44 -6.42
CA PHE A 438 -17.27 12.88 -6.84
C PHE A 438 -16.23 14.00 -7.10
N GLU A 439 -16.54 14.93 -8.01
CA GLU A 439 -15.64 16.03 -8.39
C GLU A 439 -15.34 16.97 -7.22
N ASP A 440 -16.29 17.18 -6.31
CA ASP A 440 -16.07 17.95 -5.09
C ASP A 440 -14.97 17.35 -4.19
N VAL A 441 -14.73 16.03 -4.26
CA VAL A 441 -13.62 15.36 -3.56
C VAL A 441 -12.33 15.47 -4.36
N VAL A 442 -12.37 15.33 -5.69
CA VAL A 442 -11.22 15.62 -6.57
C VAL A 442 -10.69 17.03 -6.29
N LEU A 443 -11.57 18.04 -6.36
CA LEU A 443 -11.26 19.43 -6.02
C LEU A 443 -10.75 19.59 -4.59
N GLN A 444 -11.34 18.89 -3.62
CA GLN A 444 -10.88 18.95 -2.23
C GLN A 444 -9.43 18.46 -2.12
N THR A 445 -9.10 17.31 -2.71
CA THR A 445 -7.76 16.71 -2.67
C THR A 445 -6.71 17.60 -3.39
N PHE A 446 -7.03 18.18 -4.54
CA PHE A 446 -6.12 19.11 -5.23
C PHE A 446 -5.96 20.49 -4.54
N SER A 447 -6.95 20.96 -3.76
CA SER A 447 -6.90 22.28 -3.11
C SER A 447 -6.37 22.28 -1.68
N GLN A 448 -6.54 21.18 -0.93
CA GLN A 448 -6.17 21.07 0.49
C GLN A 448 -4.76 20.49 0.72
N GLN A 449 -3.82 20.83 -0.17
CA GLN A 449 -2.45 20.29 -0.12
C GLN A 449 -1.67 20.77 1.12
N PRO A 450 -1.11 19.85 1.96
CA PRO A 450 -0.56 20.20 3.28
C PRO A 450 0.64 21.15 3.32
N ASP A 451 1.34 21.38 2.21
CA ASP A 451 2.53 22.22 2.13
C ASP A 451 2.28 23.65 1.62
N GLY A 452 1.01 24.04 1.51
CA GLY A 452 0.65 25.38 1.04
C GLY A 452 0.58 25.52 -0.47
N SER A 453 0.58 24.41 -1.22
CA SER A 453 0.33 24.38 -2.68
C SER A 453 -1.11 24.76 -3.09
N HIS A 454 -1.74 25.72 -2.40
CA HIS A 454 -3.12 26.18 -2.61
C HIS A 454 -3.37 26.74 -4.02
N ASP A 455 -2.31 27.22 -4.68
CA ASP A 455 -2.32 27.67 -6.07
C ASP A 455 -2.49 26.52 -7.10
N CYS A 456 -2.53 25.25 -6.67
CA CYS A 456 -2.56 24.08 -7.56
C CYS A 456 -3.74 24.10 -8.54
N ILE A 457 -4.96 24.40 -8.09
CA ILE A 457 -6.15 24.52 -8.96
C ILE A 457 -5.91 25.60 -10.03
N ALA A 458 -5.36 26.75 -9.66
CA ALA A 458 -5.07 27.83 -10.59
C ALA A 458 -3.93 27.46 -11.57
N ALA A 459 -2.94 26.68 -11.13
CA ALA A 459 -1.89 26.14 -11.99
C ALA A 459 -2.42 25.10 -12.99
N ILE A 460 -3.46 24.32 -12.63
CA ILE A 460 -4.17 23.41 -13.54
C ILE A 460 -4.94 24.21 -14.60
N THR A 461 -5.72 25.23 -14.19
CA THR A 461 -6.46 26.09 -15.13
C THR A 461 -5.51 26.82 -16.08
N ASP A 462 -4.45 27.46 -15.57
CA ASP A 462 -3.45 28.14 -16.41
C ASP A 462 -2.73 27.17 -17.36
N ALA A 463 -2.57 25.90 -16.98
CA ALA A 463 -2.03 24.85 -17.85
C ALA A 463 -3.01 24.41 -18.94
N GLN A 464 -4.30 24.25 -18.64
CA GLN A 464 -5.35 23.97 -19.63
C GLN A 464 -5.45 25.10 -20.67
N ASP A 465 -5.49 26.35 -20.22
CA ASP A 465 -5.48 27.52 -21.10
C ASP A 465 -4.17 27.65 -21.88
N SER A 466 -3.03 27.29 -21.30
CA SER A 466 -1.75 27.21 -22.01
C SER A 466 -1.75 26.17 -23.13
N ILE A 467 -2.36 24.98 -22.92
CA ILE A 467 -2.49 23.94 -23.96
C ILE A 467 -3.34 24.46 -25.12
N LYS A 468 -4.54 25.00 -24.81
CA LYS A 468 -5.51 25.48 -25.79
C LYS A 468 -4.96 26.67 -26.60
N SER A 469 -4.52 27.71 -25.91
CA SER A 469 -3.98 28.93 -26.55
C SER A 469 -2.74 28.65 -27.40
N TRP A 470 -1.88 27.71 -27.00
CA TRP A 470 -0.69 27.37 -27.77
C TRP A 470 -0.99 26.64 -29.07
N LEU A 471 -2.02 25.80 -29.14
CA LEU A 471 -2.39 25.10 -30.37
C LEU A 471 -2.89 26.03 -31.48
N HIS A 472 -3.60 27.10 -31.12
CA HIS A 472 -4.18 28.02 -32.07
C HIS A 472 -3.13 28.89 -32.79
N GLY A 473 -3.20 28.88 -34.11
CA GLY A 473 -2.60 29.86 -35.00
C GLY A 473 -3.68 30.72 -35.68
N ALA A 474 -3.27 31.60 -36.60
CA ALA A 474 -4.15 32.57 -37.24
C ALA A 474 -5.35 31.97 -38.01
N ASN A 475 -5.29 30.68 -38.37
CA ASN A 475 -6.29 29.98 -39.18
C ASN A 475 -6.84 28.70 -38.51
N GLY A 476 -6.78 28.57 -37.18
CA GLY A 476 -7.19 27.37 -36.43
C GLY A 476 -6.03 26.61 -35.77
N GLU A 477 -6.19 25.31 -35.49
CA GLU A 477 -5.10 24.46 -34.98
C GLU A 477 -3.90 24.47 -35.95
N ASN A 478 -2.69 24.71 -35.44
CA ASN A 478 -1.46 24.59 -36.23
C ASN A 478 -0.99 23.11 -36.25
N PRO A 479 -0.90 22.43 -37.42
CA PRO A 479 -0.59 20.99 -37.45
C PRO A 479 0.81 20.63 -36.93
N GLY A 480 1.81 21.48 -37.18
CA GLY A 480 3.17 21.29 -36.65
C GLY A 480 3.21 21.44 -35.14
N ARG A 481 2.40 22.35 -34.58
CA ARG A 481 2.20 22.46 -33.13
C ARG A 481 1.48 21.24 -32.56
N LEU A 482 0.37 20.81 -33.13
CA LEU A 482 -0.40 19.63 -32.67
C LEU A 482 0.48 18.36 -32.64
N SER A 483 1.37 18.19 -33.61
CA SER A 483 2.36 17.09 -33.63
C SER A 483 3.35 17.15 -32.45
N ALA A 484 3.89 18.34 -32.14
CA ALA A 484 4.78 18.52 -31.00
C ALA A 484 4.05 18.35 -29.65
N LEU A 485 2.79 18.79 -29.52
CA LEU A 485 1.96 18.53 -28.34
C LEU A 485 1.72 17.03 -28.15
N SER A 486 1.33 16.33 -29.23
CA SER A 486 1.12 14.87 -29.24
C SER A 486 2.38 14.12 -28.80
N THR A 487 3.55 14.60 -29.25
CA THR A 487 4.86 14.05 -28.88
C THR A 487 5.22 14.32 -27.41
N ALA A 488 4.91 15.50 -26.88
CA ALA A 488 5.15 15.84 -25.47
C ALA A 488 4.30 14.96 -24.52
N PHE A 489 3.00 14.83 -24.84
CA PHE A 489 2.06 13.98 -24.10
C PHE A 489 2.31 12.47 -24.33
N GLY A 490 3.10 12.10 -25.33
CA GLY A 490 3.39 10.70 -25.66
C GLY A 490 2.16 9.91 -26.09
N VAL A 491 1.19 10.55 -26.76
CA VAL A 491 -0.02 9.88 -27.29
C VAL A 491 0.26 9.15 -28.60
N CYS A 492 -0.45 8.05 -28.84
CA CYS A 492 -0.33 7.28 -30.09
C CYS A 492 -0.94 8.01 -31.30
N ALA A 493 -1.94 8.86 -31.06
CA ALA A 493 -2.59 9.70 -32.07
C ALA A 493 -3.18 10.96 -31.43
N ALA A 494 -3.30 12.04 -32.20
CA ALA A 494 -3.62 13.38 -31.67
C ALA A 494 -5.05 13.51 -31.09
N ASN A 495 -5.97 12.63 -31.48
CA ASN A 495 -7.31 12.50 -30.91
C ASN A 495 -7.33 11.91 -29.48
N ALA A 496 -6.28 11.20 -29.05
CA ALA A 496 -6.17 10.74 -27.67
C ALA A 496 -6.02 11.91 -26.66
N LEU A 497 -5.62 13.11 -27.11
CA LEU A 497 -5.60 14.34 -26.29
C LEU A 497 -7.00 14.84 -25.91
N GLY A 498 -8.03 14.37 -26.60
CA GLY A 498 -9.38 14.94 -26.63
C GLY A 498 -9.79 15.39 -28.03
N SER A 499 -11.02 15.89 -28.14
CA SER A 499 -11.60 16.34 -29.41
C SER A 499 -10.90 17.59 -29.98
N ALA A 500 -11.28 18.04 -31.17
CA ALA A 500 -10.73 19.27 -31.75
C ALA A 500 -11.16 20.54 -30.97
N GLU A 501 -12.23 20.43 -30.20
CA GLU A 501 -12.83 21.48 -29.36
C GLU A 501 -12.18 21.55 -27.97
N ASP A 502 -11.71 20.43 -27.41
CA ASP A 502 -10.92 20.42 -26.17
C ASP A 502 -9.75 19.41 -26.18
N ARG A 503 -8.56 19.94 -26.49
CA ARG A 503 -7.27 19.22 -26.48
C ARG A 503 -6.58 19.18 -25.12
N ALA A 504 -7.19 19.77 -24.08
CA ALA A 504 -6.75 19.61 -22.71
C ALA A 504 -7.54 18.50 -21.98
N ALA A 505 -8.55 17.90 -22.61
CA ALA A 505 -9.41 16.90 -21.99
C ALA A 505 -8.62 15.72 -21.39
N LEU A 506 -7.60 15.19 -22.09
CA LEU A 506 -6.76 14.11 -21.55
C LEU A 506 -5.99 14.54 -20.28
N PHE A 507 -5.52 15.78 -20.21
CA PHE A 507 -4.88 16.31 -19.01
C PHE A 507 -5.87 16.38 -17.84
N THR A 508 -7.09 16.90 -18.08
CA THR A 508 -8.13 16.96 -17.05
C THR A 508 -8.54 15.55 -16.58
N TYR A 509 -8.82 14.63 -17.50
CA TYR A 509 -9.19 13.24 -17.21
C TYR A 509 -8.13 12.51 -16.37
N ALA A 510 -6.85 12.67 -16.73
CA ALA A 510 -5.74 12.11 -15.96
C ALA A 510 -5.62 12.70 -14.55
N LEU A 511 -6.07 13.93 -14.31
CA LEU A 511 -6.15 14.51 -12.96
C LEU A 511 -7.40 14.05 -12.20
N GLU A 512 -8.55 13.88 -12.84
CA GLU A 512 -9.78 13.39 -12.22
C GLU A 512 -9.61 11.98 -11.60
N GLY A 513 -8.84 11.10 -12.27
CA GLY A 513 -8.51 9.78 -11.73
C GLY A 513 -7.42 9.76 -10.64
N LEU A 514 -6.52 10.76 -10.61
CA LEU A 514 -5.30 10.70 -9.79
C LEU A 514 -5.53 10.57 -8.26
N PRO A 515 -6.53 11.22 -7.63
CA PRO A 515 -6.80 11.10 -6.20
C PRO A 515 -7.12 9.67 -5.72
N GLN A 516 -7.64 8.80 -6.61
CA GLN A 516 -7.86 7.39 -6.29
C GLN A 516 -6.54 6.67 -5.93
N GLN A 517 -5.43 7.13 -6.51
CA GLN A 517 -4.09 6.56 -6.33
C GLN A 517 -3.21 7.38 -5.36
N ASP A 518 -3.76 8.33 -4.57
CA ASP A 518 -2.98 9.26 -3.73
C ASP A 518 -2.37 8.64 -2.44
N TYR A 519 -1.84 7.43 -2.54
CA TYR A 519 -1.30 6.66 -1.41
C TYR A 519 -0.03 7.30 -0.82
N PRO A 520 0.26 7.11 0.49
CA PRO A 520 1.42 7.70 1.16
C PRO A 520 2.77 7.01 0.86
N TYR A 521 2.80 6.09 -0.11
CA TYR A 521 3.98 5.39 -0.59
C TYR A 521 3.89 5.17 -2.10
N ALA A 522 5.04 4.96 -2.75
CA ALA A 522 5.09 4.79 -4.20
C ALA A 522 4.44 3.46 -4.64
N ILE A 523 3.69 3.51 -5.74
CA ILE A 523 3.13 2.32 -6.41
C ILE A 523 3.44 2.42 -7.91
N GLY A 524 4.18 1.44 -8.43
CA GLY A 524 4.65 1.43 -9.81
C GLY A 524 5.46 2.70 -10.15
N PRO A 525 5.05 3.50 -11.16
CA PRO A 525 5.72 4.76 -11.50
C PRO A 525 5.28 5.96 -10.63
N LEU A 526 4.22 5.85 -9.83
CA LEU A 526 3.72 6.95 -9.01
C LEU A 526 4.56 7.07 -7.72
N PRO A 527 5.02 8.28 -7.35
CA PRO A 527 5.62 8.51 -6.02
C PRO A 527 4.55 8.43 -4.93
N GLY A 528 4.93 8.40 -3.65
CA GLY A 528 3.98 8.62 -2.56
C GLY A 528 3.45 10.05 -2.56
N HIS A 529 2.14 10.22 -2.31
CA HIS A 529 1.37 11.44 -2.51
C HIS A 529 1.51 12.02 -3.93
N PRO A 530 1.13 11.27 -4.98
CA PRO A 530 1.25 11.71 -6.36
C PRO A 530 0.47 12.99 -6.69
N VAL A 531 -0.69 13.26 -6.07
CA VAL A 531 -1.42 14.53 -6.27
C VAL A 531 -0.55 15.70 -5.82
N ARG A 532 0.10 15.57 -4.65
CA ARG A 532 1.05 16.57 -4.14
C ARG A 532 2.23 16.79 -5.09
N ALA A 533 2.81 15.71 -5.59
CA ALA A 533 3.94 15.77 -6.54
C ALA A 533 3.55 16.44 -7.86
N VAL A 534 2.32 16.24 -8.34
CA VAL A 534 1.76 16.91 -9.53
C VAL A 534 1.50 18.40 -9.26
N CYS A 535 0.90 18.74 -8.12
CA CYS A 535 0.68 20.13 -7.71
C CYS A 535 1.99 20.93 -7.65
N GLN A 536 3.03 20.38 -7.02
CA GLN A 536 4.35 21.01 -6.93
C GLN A 536 4.96 21.28 -8.32
N GLN A 537 4.85 20.33 -9.25
CA GLN A 537 5.37 20.50 -10.62
C GLN A 537 4.62 21.60 -11.39
N LEU A 538 3.28 21.62 -11.31
CA LEU A 538 2.46 22.62 -12.00
C LEU A 538 2.67 24.02 -11.42
N VAL A 539 2.65 24.17 -10.08
CA VAL A 539 2.88 25.47 -9.40
C VAL A 539 4.30 25.99 -9.65
N HIS A 540 5.32 25.13 -9.67
CA HIS A 540 6.68 25.54 -10.03
C HIS A 540 6.79 25.98 -11.50
N ALA A 541 6.17 25.25 -12.43
CA ALA A 541 6.13 25.62 -13.85
C ALA A 541 5.38 26.95 -14.08
N ARG A 542 4.31 27.20 -13.32
CA ARG A 542 3.56 28.47 -13.28
C ARG A 542 4.45 29.65 -12.86
N ALA A 543 5.19 29.49 -11.76
CA ALA A 543 5.92 30.58 -11.11
C ALA A 543 7.25 30.96 -11.81
N PHE A 544 7.96 30.01 -12.41
CA PHE A 544 9.32 30.21 -12.94
C PHE A 544 9.44 29.99 -14.46
N GLY A 545 8.31 30.04 -15.16
CA GLY A 545 8.10 29.38 -16.45
C GLY A 545 8.88 29.85 -17.69
N GLU A 546 9.67 30.94 -17.63
CA GLU A 546 10.28 31.58 -18.82
C GLU A 546 11.79 31.32 -18.99
N LYS A 547 12.45 30.53 -18.13
CA LYS A 547 13.93 30.46 -18.05
C LYS A 547 14.59 29.10 -18.32
N THR A 548 13.96 28.22 -19.11
CA THR A 548 14.61 26.99 -19.61
C THR A 548 15.01 27.13 -21.07
N GLU A 549 16.30 26.91 -21.36
CA GLU A 549 16.85 26.92 -22.71
C GLU A 549 16.22 25.82 -23.60
N GLY A 550 16.32 25.99 -24.92
CA GLY A 550 15.60 25.16 -25.89
C GLY A 550 15.99 23.68 -25.85
N ILE A 551 15.12 22.85 -25.28
CA ILE A 551 15.10 21.41 -25.57
C ILE A 551 14.77 21.27 -27.06
N ALA A 552 15.73 20.75 -27.84
CA ALA A 552 15.58 20.57 -29.28
C ALA A 552 14.30 19.76 -29.60
N GLY A 553 13.44 20.32 -30.46
CA GLY A 553 12.12 19.76 -30.78
C GLY A 553 10.94 20.35 -29.98
N PHE A 554 11.19 21.06 -28.88
CA PHE A 554 10.15 21.73 -28.05
C PHE A 554 10.41 23.23 -27.87
N GLU A 555 10.99 23.85 -28.91
CA GLU A 555 11.23 25.28 -29.02
C GLU A 555 9.90 26.06 -29.04
N GLY A 556 9.78 27.10 -28.22
CA GLY A 556 8.55 27.90 -28.11
C GLY A 556 7.34 27.20 -27.48
N MET A 557 7.49 25.97 -26.94
CA MET A 557 6.47 25.33 -26.12
C MET A 557 6.60 25.79 -24.65
N PRO A 558 5.53 26.32 -24.01
CA PRO A 558 5.57 26.77 -22.62
C PRO A 558 5.96 25.67 -21.62
N SER A 559 6.56 26.09 -20.52
CA SER A 559 6.83 25.29 -19.32
C SER A 559 5.59 24.63 -18.75
N LEU A 560 4.46 25.35 -18.65
CA LEU A 560 3.17 24.78 -18.20
C LEU A 560 2.68 23.65 -19.12
N VAL A 561 2.81 23.79 -20.45
CA VAL A 561 2.44 22.71 -21.40
C VAL A 561 3.35 21.49 -21.25
N LYS A 562 4.64 21.70 -21.03
CA LYS A 562 5.62 20.63 -20.74
C LYS A 562 5.33 19.93 -19.41
N ALA A 563 4.97 20.69 -18.38
CA ALA A 563 4.59 20.16 -17.07
C ALA A 563 3.28 19.36 -17.15
N ALA A 564 2.24 19.91 -17.78
CA ALA A 564 0.97 19.22 -18.02
C ALA A 564 1.15 17.89 -18.77
N ALA A 565 1.98 17.88 -19.82
CA ALA A 565 2.33 16.66 -20.55
C ALA A 565 3.03 15.63 -19.66
N ALA A 566 4.00 16.05 -18.84
CA ALA A 566 4.73 15.18 -17.92
C ALA A 566 3.84 14.58 -16.83
N VAL A 567 2.97 15.39 -16.20
CA VAL A 567 2.06 14.92 -15.14
C VAL A 567 0.91 14.08 -15.69
N THR A 568 0.43 14.35 -16.92
CA THR A 568 -0.52 13.48 -17.62
C THR A 568 0.09 12.11 -17.85
N ARG A 569 1.32 12.05 -18.36
CA ARG A 569 2.04 10.77 -18.52
C ARG A 569 2.30 10.08 -17.17
N LEU A 570 2.53 10.82 -16.08
CA LEU A 570 2.68 10.24 -14.74
C LEU A 570 1.37 9.60 -14.26
N ALA A 571 0.28 10.36 -14.26
CA ALA A 571 -1.03 9.91 -13.78
C ALA A 571 -1.60 8.74 -14.61
N MET A 572 -1.43 8.75 -15.93
CA MET A 572 -1.82 7.64 -16.80
C MET A 572 -0.88 6.41 -16.72
N GLY A 573 0.20 6.45 -15.93
CA GLY A 573 1.18 5.35 -15.80
C GLY A 573 2.27 5.27 -16.90
N PHE A 574 2.28 6.21 -17.85
CA PHE A 574 3.19 6.22 -19.01
C PHE A 574 4.50 7.01 -18.83
N ALA A 575 4.78 7.61 -17.66
CA ALA A 575 5.95 8.49 -17.46
C ALA A 575 7.30 7.88 -17.88
N ASN A 576 7.54 6.62 -17.49
CA ASN A 576 8.75 5.87 -17.84
C ASN A 576 8.51 4.83 -18.95
N SER A 577 7.32 4.80 -19.55
CA SER A 577 6.97 3.84 -20.60
C SER A 577 7.56 4.24 -21.95
N SER A 578 7.98 3.24 -22.72
CA SER A 578 8.29 3.37 -24.16
C SER A 578 7.05 3.27 -25.05
N SER A 579 5.93 2.81 -24.50
CA SER A 579 4.63 2.79 -25.17
C SER A 579 3.99 4.17 -25.13
N CYS A 580 3.10 4.44 -26.09
CA CYS A 580 2.32 5.67 -26.15
C CYS A 580 0.94 5.51 -25.48
N ILE A 581 0.35 6.60 -25.00
CA ILE A 581 -1.02 6.63 -24.48
C ILE A 581 -1.99 6.39 -25.65
N PRO A 582 -2.84 5.34 -25.62
CA PRO A 582 -3.78 5.06 -26.71
C PRO A 582 -4.95 6.05 -26.74
N GLU A 583 -5.69 6.06 -27.86
CA GLU A 583 -7.01 6.71 -27.90
C GLU A 583 -7.98 5.94 -26.98
N GLN A 584 -8.66 6.68 -26.10
CA GLN A 584 -9.52 6.13 -25.05
C GLN A 584 -10.96 5.81 -25.55
N GLY A 585 -11.17 5.74 -26.87
CA GLY A 585 -12.43 5.41 -27.52
C GLY A 585 -13.61 6.38 -27.25
N PRO A 586 -14.82 6.01 -27.69
CA PRO A 586 -16.05 6.63 -27.20
C PRO A 586 -16.18 6.30 -25.71
N GLY A 587 -16.37 7.31 -24.86
CA GLY A 587 -16.25 7.18 -23.39
C GLY A 587 -15.02 7.89 -22.81
N GLY A 588 -14.00 8.11 -23.63
CA GLY A 588 -12.74 8.75 -23.23
C GLY A 588 -12.82 10.23 -22.80
N PRO A 589 -11.65 10.92 -22.71
CA PRO A 589 -11.54 12.26 -22.14
C PRO A 589 -12.55 13.28 -22.68
N GLY A 590 -13.33 13.86 -21.76
CA GLY A 590 -14.39 14.83 -22.05
C GLY A 590 -15.82 14.30 -21.91
N ASN A 591 -16.01 12.97 -21.81
CA ASN A 591 -17.30 12.37 -21.43
C ASN A 591 -17.52 12.44 -19.90
N THR A 592 -18.43 11.66 -19.32
CA THR A 592 -18.75 11.67 -17.88
C THR A 592 -17.50 11.60 -16.98
N PRO A 593 -17.42 12.35 -15.86
CA PRO A 593 -16.33 12.22 -14.89
C PRO A 593 -16.28 10.84 -14.24
N GLY A 594 -15.08 10.42 -13.81
CA GLY A 594 -14.85 9.04 -13.39
C GLY A 594 -14.96 8.09 -14.58
N ASP A 595 -15.71 7.01 -14.41
CA ASP A 595 -15.91 5.97 -15.44
C ASP A 595 -17.36 5.94 -15.96
N GLY A 596 -17.54 5.47 -17.20
CA GLY A 596 -18.84 5.46 -17.85
C GLY A 596 -18.87 4.72 -19.20
N PRO A 597 -19.83 5.06 -20.09
CA PRO A 597 -20.07 4.37 -21.36
C PRO A 597 -18.84 4.19 -22.26
N GLY A 598 -18.40 2.95 -22.44
CA GLY A 598 -17.21 2.57 -23.21
C GLY A 598 -17.42 1.33 -24.10
N PRO A 599 -16.45 0.97 -24.97
CA PRO A 599 -16.54 -0.14 -25.92
C PRO A 599 -16.04 -1.50 -25.38
N ASP A 600 -15.88 -1.62 -24.05
CA ASP A 600 -15.35 -2.78 -23.34
C ASP A 600 -16.38 -3.34 -22.34
N ALA A 601 -16.00 -4.36 -21.56
CA ALA A 601 -16.90 -5.01 -20.60
C ALA A 601 -17.46 -4.03 -19.54
N TRP A 602 -16.62 -3.12 -19.03
CA TRP A 602 -17.05 -2.12 -18.05
C TRP A 602 -17.94 -1.06 -18.68
N GLY A 603 -17.63 -0.66 -19.92
CA GLY A 603 -18.47 0.18 -20.74
C GLY A 603 -19.83 -0.41 -21.08
N TRP A 604 -19.95 -1.75 -21.18
CA TRP A 604 -21.26 -2.43 -21.28
C TRP A 604 -22.03 -2.38 -19.95
N GLN A 605 -21.39 -2.64 -18.81
CA GLN A 605 -22.04 -2.53 -17.50
C GLN A 605 -22.49 -1.09 -17.21
N SER A 606 -21.64 -0.12 -17.49
CA SER A 606 -21.96 1.32 -17.49
C SER A 606 -23.10 1.68 -18.44
N CYS A 607 -23.30 0.91 -19.50
CA CYS A 607 -24.39 1.10 -20.47
C CYS A 607 -25.68 0.30 -20.16
N THR A 608 -25.73 -0.43 -19.05
CA THR A 608 -26.87 -1.27 -18.69
C THR A 608 -27.36 -1.08 -17.25
N GLU A 609 -26.47 -1.16 -16.26
CA GLU A 609 -26.84 -1.23 -14.84
C GLU A 609 -26.00 -0.34 -13.91
N ALA A 610 -24.77 0.02 -14.31
CA ALA A 610 -23.73 0.63 -13.47
C ALA A 610 -23.34 2.07 -13.90
N LEU A 611 -24.29 2.85 -14.45
CA LEU A 611 -23.98 4.20 -14.94
C LEU A 611 -23.76 5.22 -13.81
N HIS A 612 -22.52 5.65 -13.64
CA HIS A 612 -22.20 6.84 -12.84
C HIS A 612 -22.76 8.11 -13.51
N SER A 613 -23.61 8.84 -12.79
CA SER A 613 -24.33 9.99 -13.33
C SER A 613 -23.69 11.32 -12.89
N PHE A 614 -22.38 11.45 -13.10
CA PHE A 614 -21.56 12.51 -12.51
C PHE A 614 -21.51 13.80 -13.34
N SER A 615 -21.47 14.93 -12.64
CA SER A 615 -21.26 16.28 -13.16
C SER A 615 -19.97 16.84 -12.58
N ALA A 616 -19.22 17.62 -13.35
CA ALA A 616 -17.99 18.26 -12.90
C ALA A 616 -18.09 19.79 -12.93
N ARG A 617 -17.38 20.41 -12.00
CA ARG A 617 -17.18 21.85 -11.82
C ARG A 617 -15.74 22.07 -11.38
N GLY A 618 -15.15 23.23 -11.65
CA GLY A 618 -13.77 23.51 -11.21
C GLY A 618 -12.73 23.04 -12.23
N LEU A 619 -12.28 21.78 -12.19
CA LEU A 619 -11.25 21.31 -13.15
C LEU A 619 -11.78 21.31 -14.59
N ARG A 620 -13.08 21.07 -14.76
CA ARG A 620 -13.86 21.40 -15.96
C ARG A 620 -15.29 21.73 -15.58
N ASN A 621 -16.07 22.22 -16.53
CA ASN A 621 -17.52 22.33 -16.39
C ASN A 621 -18.18 21.27 -17.28
N TYR A 622 -18.87 20.31 -16.67
CA TYR A 622 -19.62 19.25 -17.35
C TYR A 622 -20.90 18.98 -16.55
N THR A 623 -22.05 19.01 -17.21
CA THR A 623 -23.33 18.62 -16.61
C THR A 623 -23.74 17.27 -17.16
N PHE A 624 -24.06 16.32 -16.28
CA PHE A 624 -24.58 15.03 -16.68
C PHE A 624 -25.88 15.19 -17.48
N ASP A 625 -25.98 14.48 -18.60
CA ASP A 625 -27.20 14.37 -19.39
C ASP A 625 -27.46 12.89 -19.71
N TYR A 626 -28.63 12.41 -19.27
CA TYR A 626 -29.03 11.01 -19.43
C TYR A 626 -29.20 10.66 -20.92
N GLN A 627 -29.83 11.55 -21.70
CA GLN A 627 -30.11 11.33 -23.12
C GLN A 627 -28.82 11.24 -23.95
N THR A 628 -27.80 12.05 -23.62
CA THR A 628 -26.46 11.98 -24.22
C THR A 628 -25.77 10.65 -23.89
N SER A 629 -25.90 10.19 -22.64
CA SER A 629 -25.34 8.90 -22.19
C SER A 629 -26.04 7.71 -22.87
N GLU A 630 -27.37 7.72 -22.93
CA GLU A 630 -28.20 6.74 -23.64
C GLU A 630 -27.88 6.70 -25.13
N ALA A 631 -27.74 7.85 -25.79
CA ALA A 631 -27.35 7.95 -27.19
C ALA A 631 -25.90 7.47 -27.45
N LEU A 632 -24.98 7.68 -26.50
CA LEU A 632 -23.62 7.15 -26.58
C LEU A 632 -23.61 5.62 -26.45
N CYS A 633 -24.33 5.07 -25.47
CA CYS A 633 -24.49 3.62 -25.31
C CYS A 633 -25.15 2.96 -26.53
N ALA A 634 -26.22 3.56 -27.06
CA ALA A 634 -26.87 3.10 -28.27
C ALA A 634 -25.95 3.12 -29.51
N LYS A 635 -25.05 4.11 -29.59
CA LYS A 635 -24.04 4.23 -30.66
C LYS A 635 -22.91 3.20 -30.53
N ILE A 636 -22.43 2.94 -29.32
CA ILE A 636 -21.37 1.94 -29.07
C ILE A 636 -21.92 0.53 -29.32
N TRP A 637 -23.02 0.19 -28.66
CA TRP A 637 -23.57 -1.16 -28.61
C TRP A 637 -24.68 -1.41 -29.65
N ASN A 638 -24.76 -0.60 -30.70
CA ASN A 638 -25.72 -0.72 -31.81
C ASN A 638 -27.17 -0.97 -31.34
N HIS A 639 -27.65 -0.17 -30.38
CA HIS A 639 -28.96 -0.26 -29.72
C HIS A 639 -29.26 -1.58 -28.98
N THR A 640 -28.26 -2.41 -28.66
CA THR A 640 -28.47 -3.66 -27.89
C THR A 640 -28.39 -3.50 -26.37
N ALA A 641 -27.58 -2.54 -25.88
CA ALA A 641 -27.59 -2.14 -24.48
C ALA A 641 -28.84 -1.31 -24.14
N VAL A 642 -29.45 -1.56 -22.99
CA VAL A 642 -30.59 -0.80 -22.45
C VAL A 642 -30.20 -0.23 -21.10
N LEU A 643 -30.14 1.10 -21.01
CA LEU A 643 -29.61 1.84 -19.87
C LEU A 643 -30.67 1.95 -18.75
N ASP A 644 -30.36 1.46 -17.53
CA ASP A 644 -31.18 1.69 -16.33
C ASP A 644 -30.31 2.10 -15.13
N THR A 645 -30.29 3.41 -14.86
CA THR A 645 -29.59 4.05 -13.73
C THR A 645 -30.16 3.70 -12.34
N GLY A 646 -31.20 2.86 -12.27
CA GLY A 646 -31.79 2.41 -11.02
C GLY A 646 -31.86 0.89 -10.86
N LEU A 647 -31.26 0.10 -11.76
CA LEU A 647 -31.40 -1.36 -11.75
C LEU A 647 -30.73 -1.99 -10.53
N ILE A 648 -29.48 -1.64 -10.23
CA ILE A 648 -28.75 -2.14 -9.05
C ILE A 648 -29.49 -1.76 -7.75
N ALA A 649 -29.85 -0.48 -7.58
CA ALA A 649 -30.55 -0.02 -6.39
C ALA A 649 -31.93 -0.69 -6.21
N SER A 650 -32.74 -0.78 -7.28
CA SER A 650 -34.08 -1.38 -7.18
C SER A 650 -34.08 -2.90 -7.04
N ARG A 651 -33.04 -3.58 -7.52
CA ARG A 651 -32.89 -5.04 -7.39
C ARG A 651 -32.29 -5.46 -6.05
N PHE A 652 -31.47 -4.62 -5.42
CA PHE A 652 -30.66 -5.02 -4.27
C PHE A 652 -30.77 -4.13 -3.01
N GLY A 653 -31.29 -2.90 -3.11
CA GLY A 653 -31.62 -2.04 -1.95
C GLY A 653 -30.90 -0.68 -1.91
N GLY A 654 -29.83 -0.46 -2.68
CA GLY A 654 -29.14 0.84 -2.73
C GLY A 654 -28.72 1.33 -1.34
N PHE A 655 -29.12 2.56 -0.97
CA PHE A 655 -28.83 3.12 0.35
C PHE A 655 -29.41 2.32 1.52
N ASP A 656 -30.49 1.53 1.34
CA ASP A 656 -31.07 0.76 2.45
C ASP A 656 -30.11 -0.35 2.96
N LEU A 657 -29.11 -0.76 2.16
CA LEU A 657 -28.01 -1.62 2.61
C LEU A 657 -26.97 -0.88 3.46
N ALA A 658 -26.74 0.40 3.18
CA ALA A 658 -25.74 1.23 3.83
C ALA A 658 -26.26 1.89 5.14
N ASP A 659 -27.53 2.31 5.17
CA ASP A 659 -28.22 2.82 6.37
C ASP A 659 -28.60 1.69 7.37
N GLY A 660 -28.63 0.43 6.91
CA GLY A 660 -29.08 -0.72 7.70
C GLY A 660 -30.60 -0.82 7.88
N SER A 661 -31.38 -0.02 7.16
CA SER A 661 -32.85 -0.03 7.11
C SER A 661 -33.43 -1.27 6.41
N SER A 662 -32.68 -1.86 5.45
CA SER A 662 -33.03 -3.10 4.75
C SER A 662 -33.19 -4.33 5.65
N GLY A 663 -32.67 -4.29 6.88
CA GLY A 663 -32.58 -5.47 7.76
C GLY A 663 -31.46 -6.44 7.39
N VAL A 664 -30.68 -6.17 6.34
CA VAL A 664 -29.41 -6.87 6.06
C VAL A 664 -28.42 -6.55 7.19
N GLN A 665 -27.59 -7.53 7.54
CA GLN A 665 -26.62 -7.43 8.63
C GLN A 665 -25.25 -7.96 8.22
N ARG A 666 -24.21 -7.49 8.93
CA ARG A 666 -22.79 -7.89 8.78
C ARG A 666 -22.13 -7.41 7.49
N ILE A 667 -22.15 -6.09 7.29
CA ILE A 667 -21.40 -5.41 6.21
C ILE A 667 -20.60 -4.26 6.82
N ILE A 668 -19.31 -4.20 6.52
CA ILE A 668 -18.47 -3.01 6.77
C ILE A 668 -18.37 -2.21 5.48
N TRP A 669 -18.61 -0.91 5.57
CA TRP A 669 -18.37 0.09 4.53
C TRP A 669 -17.16 0.94 4.96
N SER A 670 -16.00 0.69 4.34
CA SER A 670 -14.76 1.43 4.59
C SER A 670 -14.48 2.39 3.44
N HIS A 671 -14.02 3.61 3.72
CA HIS A 671 -13.77 4.63 2.69
C HIS A 671 -12.58 5.53 3.06
N GLY A 672 -11.78 5.93 2.06
CA GLY A 672 -10.73 6.96 2.22
C GLY A 672 -11.26 8.39 2.00
N THR A 673 -10.73 9.40 2.70
CA THR A 673 -11.16 10.80 2.50
C THR A 673 -10.55 11.49 1.28
N LEU A 674 -9.48 10.95 0.70
CA LEU A 674 -8.86 11.49 -0.53
C LEU A 674 -9.52 10.89 -1.79
N ASP A 675 -10.18 9.74 -1.62
CA ASP A 675 -10.82 8.95 -2.66
C ASP A 675 -12.12 9.60 -3.17
N PRO A 676 -12.24 9.95 -4.47
CA PRO A 676 -13.45 10.49 -5.07
C PRO A 676 -14.70 9.62 -4.87
N TRP A 677 -14.53 8.30 -4.80
CA TRP A 677 -15.64 7.36 -4.63
C TRP A 677 -16.33 7.46 -3.26
N HIS A 678 -15.69 8.03 -2.23
CA HIS A 678 -16.37 8.32 -0.96
C HIS A 678 -17.37 9.48 -1.02
N GLY A 679 -17.50 10.18 -2.16
CA GLY A 679 -18.37 11.36 -2.28
C GLY A 679 -19.84 11.13 -1.88
N TRP A 680 -20.39 9.94 -2.15
CA TRP A 680 -21.74 9.55 -1.69
C TRP A 680 -21.78 9.29 -0.17
N PHE A 681 -20.69 8.76 0.39
CA PHE A 681 -20.56 8.34 1.78
C PHE A 681 -20.40 9.52 2.76
N ARG A 682 -19.93 10.68 2.29
CA ARG A 682 -19.58 11.90 3.07
C ARG A 682 -20.62 12.39 4.09
N LYS A 683 -21.90 12.06 3.90
CA LYS A 683 -23.04 12.54 4.73
C LYS A 683 -23.89 11.40 5.29
N MET A 684 -23.43 10.16 5.16
CA MET A 684 -24.07 9.00 5.78
C MET A 684 -24.12 9.18 7.31
N LYS A 685 -25.17 8.64 7.92
CA LYS A 685 -25.34 8.65 9.38
C LYS A 685 -24.82 7.32 9.92
N GLU A 686 -24.21 7.35 11.10
CA GLU A 686 -23.86 6.14 11.83
C GLU A 686 -25.09 5.21 11.93
N PRO A 687 -25.01 3.98 11.42
CA PRO A 687 -26.16 3.09 11.33
C PRO A 687 -26.58 2.59 12.72
N PRO A 688 -27.84 2.18 12.93
CA PRO A 688 -28.28 1.65 14.21
C PRO A 688 -27.45 0.42 14.58
N SER A 689 -26.83 0.40 15.78
CA SER A 689 -25.88 -0.66 16.16
C SER A 689 -26.46 -2.09 16.15
N VAL A 690 -27.79 -2.21 16.21
CA VAL A 690 -28.55 -3.48 16.08
C VAL A 690 -28.55 -4.05 14.65
N SER A 691 -28.14 -3.28 13.65
CA SER A 691 -28.04 -3.73 12.24
C SER A 691 -26.78 -4.54 11.94
N GLN A 692 -25.72 -4.43 12.75
CA GLN A 692 -24.37 -4.91 12.40
C GLN A 692 -23.88 -4.40 11.03
N ILE A 693 -24.35 -3.24 10.59
CA ILE A 693 -23.72 -2.45 9.54
C ILE A 693 -22.71 -1.51 10.22
N TYR A 694 -21.54 -1.32 9.61
CA TYR A 694 -20.46 -0.52 10.18
C TYR A 694 -19.92 0.47 9.16
N HIS A 695 -19.80 1.74 9.53
CA HIS A 695 -19.12 2.76 8.72
C HIS A 695 -17.72 3.02 9.26
N ILE A 696 -16.73 3.09 8.36
CA ILE A 696 -15.32 3.31 8.69
C ILE A 696 -14.71 4.33 7.71
N LEU A 697 -14.67 5.60 8.11
CA LEU A 697 -14.03 6.65 7.32
C LEU A 697 -12.56 6.82 7.74
N MET A 698 -11.66 6.70 6.78
CA MET A 698 -10.20 6.77 6.94
C MET A 698 -9.67 8.11 6.44
N ARG A 699 -9.18 8.96 7.34
CA ARG A 699 -8.54 10.22 6.96
C ARG A 699 -7.18 9.98 6.31
N ASP A 700 -6.86 10.86 5.35
CA ASP A 700 -5.62 10.87 4.57
C ASP A 700 -5.35 9.56 3.80
N ALA A 701 -6.42 8.82 3.49
CA ALA A 701 -6.39 7.59 2.71
C ALA A 701 -7.04 7.79 1.32
N ALA A 702 -6.42 7.20 0.31
CA ALA A 702 -6.95 7.06 -1.05
C ALA A 702 -7.79 5.78 -1.20
N HIS A 703 -8.10 5.37 -2.43
CA HIS A 703 -9.08 4.33 -2.74
C HIS A 703 -8.69 2.96 -2.13
N HIS A 704 -9.59 2.39 -1.33
CA HIS A 704 -9.47 1.10 -0.62
C HIS A 704 -8.07 0.77 -0.05
N LEU A 705 -7.41 1.76 0.58
CA LEU A 705 -6.07 1.60 1.16
C LEU A 705 -6.04 0.61 2.35
N ASP A 706 -7.18 0.36 2.99
CA ASP A 706 -7.41 -0.72 3.95
C ASP A 706 -7.08 -2.11 3.39
N LEU A 707 -7.38 -2.38 2.12
CA LEU A 707 -7.13 -3.70 1.51
C LEU A 707 -5.66 -3.97 1.14
N LYS A 708 -4.82 -2.93 1.03
CA LYS A 708 -3.39 -3.08 0.64
C LYS A 708 -2.53 -3.71 1.75
N THR A 709 -1.38 -4.29 1.37
CA THR A 709 -0.34 -4.73 2.32
C THR A 709 -0.04 -3.60 3.31
N PRO A 710 -0.06 -3.84 4.64
CA PRO A 710 0.26 -2.82 5.61
C PRO A 710 1.65 -2.22 5.39
N ASN A 711 1.70 -0.91 5.21
CA ASN A 711 2.92 -0.16 4.98
C ASN A 711 3.29 0.64 6.23
N LEU A 712 4.59 0.90 6.43
CA LEU A 712 5.02 1.83 7.47
C LEU A 712 4.38 3.21 7.27
N SER A 713 4.31 3.71 6.03
CA SER A 713 3.76 5.02 5.71
C SER A 713 2.23 5.14 5.80
N ASP A 714 1.50 4.09 6.18
CA ASP A 714 0.03 4.16 6.30
C ASP A 714 -0.42 5.25 7.29
N PRO A 715 -1.55 5.95 7.02
CA PRO A 715 -2.14 6.89 7.97
C PRO A 715 -2.56 6.15 9.24
N PRO A 716 -2.45 6.77 10.43
CA PRO A 716 -2.87 6.15 11.69
C PRO A 716 -4.34 5.69 11.68
N ASP A 717 -5.19 6.33 10.87
CA ASP A 717 -6.61 5.99 10.72
C ASP A 717 -6.81 4.68 9.95
N VAL A 718 -6.02 4.40 8.90
CA VAL A 718 -6.04 3.11 8.18
C VAL A 718 -5.58 1.97 9.10
N THR A 719 -4.56 2.18 9.92
CA THR A 719 -4.09 1.17 10.89
C THR A 719 -5.19 0.82 11.90
N ARG A 720 -6.00 1.80 12.32
CA ARG A 720 -7.15 1.56 13.22
C ARG A 720 -8.36 0.98 12.50
N ALA A 721 -8.56 1.31 11.23
CA ALA A 721 -9.59 0.74 10.36
C ALA A 721 -9.38 -0.78 10.21
N ARG A 722 -8.22 -1.20 9.70
CA ARG A 722 -7.83 -2.63 9.58
C ARG A 722 -7.96 -3.40 10.90
N ALA A 723 -7.58 -2.78 12.03
CA ALA A 723 -7.75 -3.40 13.35
C ALA A 723 -9.23 -3.59 13.75
N ARG A 724 -10.10 -2.63 13.42
CA ARG A 724 -11.55 -2.68 13.66
C ARG A 724 -12.23 -3.69 12.73
N GLU A 725 -11.90 -3.68 11.44
CA GLU A 725 -12.37 -4.65 10.43
C GLU A 725 -12.04 -6.08 10.84
N MET A 726 -10.77 -6.35 11.14
CA MET A 726 -10.29 -7.64 11.60
C MET A 726 -11.06 -8.11 12.85
N ALA A 727 -11.26 -7.25 13.85
CA ALA A 727 -12.00 -7.62 15.06
C ALA A 727 -13.49 -7.93 14.80
N ILE A 728 -14.15 -7.16 13.92
CA ILE A 728 -15.56 -7.38 13.55
C ILE A 728 -15.71 -8.70 12.75
N ILE A 729 -14.85 -8.92 11.76
CA ILE A 729 -14.88 -10.10 10.89
C ILE A 729 -14.52 -11.37 11.67
N GLU A 730 -13.53 -11.32 12.58
CA GLU A 730 -13.19 -12.43 13.47
C GLU A 730 -14.39 -12.81 14.36
N GLY A 731 -15.17 -11.82 14.81
CA GLY A 731 -16.46 -12.04 15.49
C GLY A 731 -17.48 -12.79 14.63
N TRP A 732 -17.75 -12.33 13.40
CA TRP A 732 -18.71 -12.98 12.50
C TRP A 732 -18.32 -14.42 12.14
N ILE A 733 -17.02 -14.69 11.96
CA ILE A 733 -16.47 -16.03 11.72
C ILE A 733 -16.75 -16.97 12.90
N LEU A 734 -16.59 -16.49 14.13
CA LEU A 734 -16.83 -17.27 15.36
C LEU A 734 -18.33 -17.45 15.65
N GLU A 735 -19.17 -16.45 15.40
CA GLU A 735 -20.63 -16.55 15.51
C GLU A 735 -21.21 -17.58 14.53
N ALA A 736 -20.72 -17.60 13.28
CA ALA A 736 -21.08 -18.63 12.31
C ALA A 736 -20.61 -20.03 12.73
N GLY A 737 -19.51 -20.12 13.49
CA GLY A 737 -19.08 -21.34 14.14
C GLY A 737 -20.07 -21.87 15.16
N GLN A 738 -20.47 -21.03 16.12
CA GLN A 738 -21.36 -21.39 17.22
C GLN A 738 -22.75 -21.84 16.74
N ALA A 739 -23.34 -21.15 15.75
CA ALA A 739 -24.65 -21.50 15.21
C ALA A 739 -24.74 -22.95 14.69
N SER A 740 -23.66 -23.48 14.09
CA SER A 740 -23.61 -24.86 13.60
C SER A 740 -23.53 -25.94 14.70
N ILE A 741 -23.09 -25.54 15.90
CA ILE A 741 -22.92 -26.42 17.07
C ILE A 741 -24.25 -26.53 17.81
N ASP A 742 -24.98 -25.43 17.98
CA ASP A 742 -26.27 -25.43 18.67
C ASP A 742 -27.33 -26.26 17.93
N GLU A 743 -27.33 -26.28 16.59
CA GLU A 743 -28.20 -27.19 15.81
C GLU A 743 -27.88 -28.67 16.08
N HIS A 744 -26.61 -29.03 16.33
CA HIS A 744 -26.21 -30.40 16.67
C HIS A 744 -26.59 -30.84 18.10
N PHE A 745 -26.96 -29.90 18.98
CA PHE A 745 -27.49 -30.20 20.32
C PHE A 745 -29.03 -30.21 20.39
N LEU A 746 -29.72 -29.96 19.27
CA LEU A 746 -31.18 -29.92 19.16
C LEU A 746 -31.77 -31.10 18.36
N ILE A 747 -30.95 -32.09 17.99
CA ILE A 747 -31.29 -33.31 17.23
C ILE A 747 -31.03 -34.56 18.09
#